data_AF-A0A6N7HP49-F1
#
_entry.id   AF-A0A6N7HP49-F1
#
_cell.length_a   1.000
_cell.length_b   1.000
_cell.length_c   1.000
_cell.angle_alpha   90.00
_cell.angle_beta   90.00
_cell.angle_gamma   90.00
#
_symmetry.space_group_name_H-M   'P 1'
#
loop_
_entity.id
_entity.type
_entity.pdbx_description
1 polymer ?
#
loop_
_entity_poly.entity_id
_entity_poly.type
_entity_poly.pdbx_seq_one_letter_code
_entity_poly.pdbx_strand_id
1 'polypeptide(L)'
;MAAGGRGRAPGLRYWYPVRPARGTVTSDICVYGGTSAGVSAAVQAARSGRSVVLVAFGPHLGGLTAAGLGATDSGRIEAIGGLSREFYRRVGAHYGRPESFGFEPHVAEEVFDAWVAEESIPSYREHRLSAVDLEGGRITALRTENGKVFRANVFIDASYEGDLMAAAGVSHTVGRESNATHGETLNGVQIRTGHQFQRTIDPYRTPGDPASGLLPGIQADPVGTPGEGDHRIQAFNFRVCLTKAADRRPFPRPPGYDPARYELLRRYIDAGVWDAIRLNTPMPNGKTDLNNNGAVSSDNIGRNYGWPAGDYRERERIFQDHVRYQQGMLYFLANDPTVPAAIRAEVSAWGLPADEFAQTGGWPHELYIREGRRMVADYVVTEHDCRWTRTAPDPVGLASYNMDSHNCARVVVDGAARNEGDVQVGPAGPYGISYRAIVPARGECPNLVVPVALSASHIAFGSVRMEPVFMLLGHAAAAAADLALRDGVAVQDVDYPTLRRELLADGMVLTWPPGQGPVTVDAPNSPAPGAPFPVTVAVRNDEGVAVSDVALALAVPPGWAASPAGPTTAPALAAGATFAAEWAVTATTPAELLDADVVSATAGYAAGEPVSFSASRTVRVAEPVAAPLVTAASTAALFAQRGARLAVVAAGRDMWTGIDEYGAILHPGAAGPASTAEVTLVAQDATDPNARAGLAFRNDLRAPGSATGYVVLVAKPANGFMLLWDADGDGTLDSVARLELNPTPYPARLRLTRAGTRFTGTVSTDGGTTWRDVGTADLPSAASTQDVGVLCCAHATTPGRALFDGLTIT
;
A
#
# COMPACT_ATOMS: atom_id res chain seq x y z
N MET A 1 -26.98 -28.66 -16.46
CA MET A 1 -27.55 -29.59 -15.46
C MET A 1 -26.42 -30.16 -14.60
N ALA A 2 -26.62 -30.12 -13.28
CA ALA A 2 -25.74 -30.46 -12.15
C ALA A 2 -24.46 -29.61 -11.95
N ALA A 3 -24.66 -28.34 -11.55
CA ALA A 3 -23.65 -27.61 -10.77
C ALA A 3 -23.53 -28.32 -9.39
N GLY A 4 -22.33 -28.79 -9.07
CA GLY A 4 -22.09 -29.69 -7.94
C GLY A 4 -22.40 -29.03 -6.60
N GLY A 5 -23.30 -29.63 -5.82
CA GLY A 5 -23.45 -29.32 -4.40
C GLY A 5 -22.13 -29.57 -3.66
N ARG A 6 -21.84 -28.72 -2.66
CA ARG A 6 -20.63 -28.78 -1.82
C ARG A 6 -20.38 -30.23 -1.39
N GLY A 7 -19.31 -30.84 -1.90
CA GLY A 7 -18.86 -32.17 -1.51
C GLY A 7 -18.60 -32.24 0.00
N ARG A 8 -18.43 -33.45 0.53
CA ARG A 8 -18.05 -33.67 1.94
C ARG A 8 -16.76 -32.88 2.20
N ALA A 9 -16.81 -31.88 3.08
CA ALA A 9 -15.68 -30.98 3.31
C ALA A 9 -14.40 -31.76 3.65
N PRO A 10 -13.25 -31.45 3.02
CA PRO A 10 -12.01 -32.21 3.21
C PRO A 10 -11.37 -32.03 4.60
N GLY A 11 -11.92 -31.14 5.41
CA GLY A 11 -11.27 -30.63 6.62
C GLY A 11 -10.08 -29.75 6.26
N LEU A 12 -9.16 -29.58 7.21
CA LEU A 12 -7.98 -28.75 7.02
C LEU A 12 -6.87 -29.52 6.28
N ARG A 13 -6.99 -29.63 4.95
CA ARG A 13 -6.05 -30.30 4.04
C ARG A 13 -5.93 -29.51 2.74
N TYR A 14 -4.72 -29.44 2.18
CA TYR A 14 -4.46 -28.92 0.84
C TYR A 14 -4.84 -29.95 -0.22
N TRP A 15 -4.35 -31.19 -0.09
CA TRP A 15 -4.61 -32.25 -1.07
C TRP A 15 -5.25 -33.50 -0.46
N TYR A 16 -6.23 -34.05 -1.19
CA TYR A 16 -7.04 -35.19 -0.78
C TYR A 16 -7.69 -35.86 -2.00
N PRO A 17 -8.07 -37.14 -1.95
CA PRO A 17 -8.72 -37.82 -3.07
C PRO A 17 -10.04 -37.14 -3.47
N VAL A 18 -10.21 -36.86 -4.77
CA VAL A 18 -11.42 -36.26 -5.34
C VAL A 18 -12.21 -37.27 -6.16
N ARG A 19 -13.53 -37.05 -6.30
CA ARG A 19 -14.39 -37.96 -7.06
C ARG A 19 -14.07 -37.90 -8.56
N PRO A 20 -14.04 -39.04 -9.27
CA PRO A 20 -13.89 -39.05 -10.73
C PRO A 20 -14.96 -38.19 -11.42
N ALA A 21 -14.54 -37.36 -12.37
CA ALA A 21 -15.41 -36.45 -13.11
C ALA A 21 -15.03 -36.47 -14.60
N ARG A 22 -15.22 -37.63 -15.26
CA ARG A 22 -14.82 -37.81 -16.67
C ARG A 22 -15.63 -36.90 -17.60
N GLY A 23 -15.04 -36.59 -18.76
CA GLY A 23 -15.69 -35.87 -19.85
C GLY A 23 -14.96 -34.60 -20.25
N THR A 24 -15.32 -34.06 -21.40
CA THR A 24 -14.68 -32.88 -22.00
C THR A 24 -15.60 -31.67 -21.90
N VAL A 25 -15.03 -30.52 -21.58
CA VAL A 25 -15.69 -29.20 -21.62
C VAL A 25 -14.93 -28.35 -22.60
N THR A 26 -15.65 -27.60 -23.44
CA THR A 26 -15.07 -26.68 -24.43
C THR A 26 -15.56 -25.27 -24.15
N SER A 27 -14.67 -24.30 -24.23
CA SER A 27 -14.96 -22.87 -24.10
C SER A 27 -13.98 -22.04 -24.94
N ASP A 28 -14.20 -20.74 -25.05
CA ASP A 28 -13.22 -19.84 -25.66
C ASP A 28 -12.02 -19.65 -24.74
N ILE A 29 -12.30 -19.43 -23.46
CA ILE A 29 -11.31 -19.17 -22.41
C ILE A 29 -11.45 -20.21 -21.29
N CYS A 30 -10.32 -20.77 -20.83
CA CYS A 30 -10.23 -21.59 -19.63
C CYS A 30 -9.36 -20.89 -18.59
N VAL A 31 -9.96 -20.47 -17.48
CA VAL A 31 -9.24 -19.88 -16.35
C VAL A 31 -8.92 -20.99 -15.34
N TYR A 32 -7.64 -21.20 -15.05
CA TYR A 32 -7.17 -22.13 -14.04
C TYR A 32 -6.69 -21.37 -12.80
N GLY A 33 -7.31 -21.63 -11.65
CA GLY A 33 -7.06 -20.95 -10.39
C GLY A 33 -8.31 -20.27 -9.85
N GLY A 34 -8.75 -20.68 -8.65
CA GLY A 34 -9.89 -20.08 -7.95
C GLY A 34 -9.51 -18.86 -7.10
N THR A 35 -8.41 -18.19 -7.42
CA THR A 35 -7.92 -16.99 -6.71
C THR A 35 -8.80 -15.78 -7.03
N SER A 36 -8.58 -14.66 -6.33
CA SER A 36 -9.25 -13.40 -6.67
C SER A 36 -8.99 -12.97 -8.12
N ALA A 37 -7.75 -13.13 -8.63
CA ALA A 37 -7.42 -12.93 -10.05
C ALA A 37 -8.23 -13.83 -10.98
N GLY A 38 -8.36 -15.12 -10.65
CA GLY A 38 -9.07 -16.07 -11.49
C GLY A 38 -10.56 -15.77 -11.59
N VAL A 39 -11.18 -15.35 -10.49
CA VAL A 39 -12.59 -14.91 -10.52
C VAL A 39 -12.73 -13.61 -11.32
N SER A 40 -11.86 -12.61 -11.12
CA SER A 40 -11.88 -11.37 -11.91
C SER A 40 -11.69 -11.63 -13.41
N ALA A 41 -10.78 -12.52 -13.79
CA ALA A 41 -10.57 -12.91 -15.18
C ALA A 41 -11.82 -13.59 -15.79
N ALA A 42 -12.44 -14.50 -15.04
CA ALA A 42 -13.65 -15.17 -15.50
C ALA A 42 -14.84 -14.21 -15.67
N VAL A 43 -15.02 -13.28 -14.73
CA VAL A 43 -16.04 -12.23 -14.80
C VAL A 43 -15.84 -11.34 -16.01
N GLN A 44 -14.62 -10.82 -16.23
CA GLN A 44 -14.35 -10.00 -17.39
C GLN A 44 -14.59 -10.76 -18.69
N ALA A 45 -14.08 -11.99 -18.82
CA ALA A 45 -14.28 -12.80 -20.02
C ALA A 45 -15.77 -13.00 -20.35
N ALA A 46 -16.59 -13.26 -19.33
CA ALA A 46 -18.04 -13.38 -19.49
C ALA A 46 -18.69 -12.05 -19.92
N ARG A 47 -18.29 -10.93 -19.32
CA ARG A 47 -18.77 -9.57 -19.68
C ARG A 47 -18.35 -9.14 -21.08
N SER A 48 -17.22 -9.62 -21.58
CA SER A 48 -16.78 -9.48 -22.99
C SER A 48 -17.54 -10.42 -23.95
N GLY A 49 -18.51 -11.20 -23.46
CA GLY A 49 -19.33 -12.09 -24.28
C GLY A 49 -18.64 -13.40 -24.69
N ARG A 50 -17.53 -13.78 -24.04
CA ARG A 50 -16.82 -15.04 -24.31
C ARG A 50 -17.40 -16.18 -23.50
N SER A 51 -17.42 -17.37 -24.07
CA SER A 51 -17.65 -18.59 -23.29
C SER A 51 -16.42 -18.87 -22.43
N VAL A 52 -16.61 -18.93 -21.11
CA VAL A 52 -15.51 -19.09 -20.16
C VAL A 52 -15.83 -20.19 -19.15
N VAL A 53 -14.80 -20.90 -18.71
CA VAL A 53 -14.88 -21.83 -17.57
C VAL A 53 -13.85 -21.46 -16.52
N LEU A 54 -14.24 -21.57 -15.24
CA LEU A 54 -13.37 -21.35 -14.10
C LEU A 54 -13.04 -22.70 -13.45
N VAL A 55 -11.77 -23.11 -13.47
CA VAL A 55 -11.29 -24.38 -12.94
C VAL A 55 -10.50 -24.12 -11.65
N ALA A 56 -11.03 -24.55 -10.51
CA ALA A 56 -10.43 -24.29 -9.20
C ALA A 56 -9.83 -25.57 -8.59
N PHE A 57 -8.65 -25.41 -7.96
CA PHE A 57 -7.93 -26.50 -7.29
C PHE A 57 -8.72 -27.07 -6.10
N GLY A 58 -9.29 -26.19 -5.28
CA GLY A 58 -10.05 -26.53 -4.07
C GLY A 58 -11.55 -26.26 -4.19
N PRO A 59 -12.29 -26.36 -3.07
CA PRO A 59 -13.74 -26.15 -3.02
C PRO A 59 -14.16 -24.68 -2.82
N HIS A 60 -13.21 -23.76 -2.64
CA HIS A 60 -13.45 -22.34 -2.33
C HIS A 60 -12.98 -21.43 -3.47
N LEU A 61 -13.54 -20.22 -3.54
CA LEU A 61 -13.13 -19.16 -4.46
C LEU A 61 -12.63 -17.95 -3.68
N GLY A 62 -11.78 -17.14 -4.32
CA GLY A 62 -11.25 -15.90 -3.78
C GLY A 62 -9.83 -15.98 -3.20
N GLY A 63 -9.22 -17.17 -3.14
CA GLY A 63 -7.87 -17.36 -2.63
C GLY A 63 -7.68 -16.74 -1.24
N LEU A 64 -6.56 -16.05 -1.02
CA LEU A 64 -6.24 -15.43 0.27
C LEU A 64 -7.24 -14.36 0.72
N THR A 65 -7.86 -13.64 -0.21
CA THR A 65 -8.91 -12.67 0.09
C THR A 65 -10.08 -13.34 0.84
N ALA A 66 -10.43 -14.57 0.48
CA ALA A 66 -11.48 -15.37 1.13
C ALA A 66 -10.94 -16.32 2.23
N ALA A 67 -9.62 -16.36 2.44
CA ALA A 67 -8.95 -17.33 3.30
C ALA A 67 -8.04 -16.68 4.35
N GLY A 68 -8.45 -15.52 4.86
CA GLY A 68 -7.89 -14.93 6.09
C GLY A 68 -7.22 -13.57 5.92
N LEU A 69 -6.89 -13.17 4.69
CA LEU A 69 -6.38 -11.82 4.38
C LEU A 69 -7.56 -10.84 4.33
N GLY A 70 -8.18 -10.61 5.48
CA GLY A 70 -9.34 -9.72 5.62
C GLY A 70 -8.94 -8.27 5.91
N ALA A 71 -7.73 -8.03 6.44
CA ALA A 71 -7.11 -6.72 6.48
C ALA A 71 -6.23 -6.53 5.23
N THR A 72 -6.79 -5.89 4.20
CA THR A 72 -6.18 -5.83 2.87
C THR A 72 -4.91 -4.97 2.85
N ASP A 73 -3.84 -5.56 2.33
CA ASP A 73 -2.58 -4.91 1.97
C ASP A 73 -2.75 -4.04 0.71
N SER A 74 -3.37 -2.87 0.89
CA SER A 74 -3.92 -2.06 -0.22
C SER A 74 -2.97 -0.99 -0.79
N GLY A 75 -1.93 -0.59 -0.05
CA GLY A 75 -1.03 0.48 -0.46
C GLY A 75 -1.79 1.80 -0.70
N ARG A 76 -1.66 2.37 -1.90
CA ARG A 76 -2.45 3.54 -2.34
C ARG A 76 -3.76 3.06 -2.98
N ILE A 77 -4.87 3.24 -2.28
CA ILE A 77 -6.19 2.80 -2.76
C ILE A 77 -6.59 3.47 -4.08
N GLU A 78 -6.08 4.66 -4.38
CA GLU A 78 -6.38 5.40 -5.60
C GLU A 78 -5.77 4.76 -6.85
N ALA A 79 -4.82 3.85 -6.68
CA ALA A 79 -4.25 3.05 -7.75
C ALA A 79 -5.13 1.84 -8.13
N ILE A 80 -6.17 1.54 -7.33
CA ILE A 80 -7.03 0.37 -7.51
C ILE A 80 -8.27 0.76 -8.31
N GLY A 81 -8.37 0.24 -9.54
CA GLY A 81 -9.50 0.45 -10.47
C GLY A 81 -10.20 -0.84 -10.90
N GLY A 82 -11.08 -0.72 -11.91
CA GLY A 82 -11.78 -1.84 -12.55
C GLY A 82 -12.51 -2.78 -11.60
N LEU A 83 -12.53 -4.07 -11.94
CA LEU A 83 -13.16 -5.13 -11.13
C LEU A 83 -12.60 -5.19 -9.70
N SER A 84 -11.31 -4.90 -9.51
CA SER A 84 -10.71 -4.86 -8.17
C SER A 84 -11.40 -3.82 -7.27
N ARG A 85 -11.67 -2.61 -7.79
CA ARG A 85 -12.42 -1.59 -7.04
C ARG A 85 -13.90 -1.94 -6.89
N GLU A 86 -14.50 -2.59 -7.89
CA GLU A 86 -15.88 -3.11 -7.80
C GLU A 86 -16.01 -4.10 -6.64
N PHE A 87 -15.06 -5.03 -6.48
CA PHE A 87 -15.03 -5.98 -5.35
C PHE A 87 -15.12 -5.25 -4.00
N TYR A 88 -14.22 -4.29 -3.74
CA TYR A 88 -14.20 -3.57 -2.47
C TYR A 88 -15.44 -2.70 -2.23
N ARG A 89 -16.11 -2.22 -3.30
CA ARG A 89 -17.42 -1.54 -3.20
C ARG A 89 -18.54 -2.52 -2.85
N ARG A 90 -18.55 -3.72 -3.42
CA ARG A 90 -19.52 -4.77 -3.08
C ARG A 90 -19.36 -5.24 -1.63
N VAL A 91 -18.12 -5.44 -1.18
CA VAL A 91 -17.83 -5.70 0.23
C VAL A 91 -18.26 -4.51 1.10
N GLY A 92 -18.02 -3.27 0.66
CA GLY A 92 -18.50 -2.07 1.34
C GLY A 92 -20.01 -2.07 1.53
N ALA A 93 -20.77 -2.42 0.49
CA ALA A 93 -22.22 -2.48 0.50
C ALA A 93 -22.77 -3.46 1.56
N HIS A 94 -22.12 -4.62 1.74
CA HIS A 94 -22.47 -5.57 2.82
C HIS A 94 -22.44 -4.89 4.21
N TYR A 95 -21.50 -3.97 4.43
CA TYR A 95 -21.35 -3.23 5.68
C TYR A 95 -22.02 -1.84 5.68
N GLY A 96 -22.81 -1.50 4.65
CA GLY A 96 -23.47 -0.20 4.55
C GLY A 96 -22.54 1.00 4.35
N ARG A 97 -21.37 0.80 3.72
CA ARG A 97 -20.38 1.85 3.41
C ARG A 97 -20.03 1.88 1.91
N PRO A 98 -19.51 2.98 1.36
CA PRO A 98 -19.19 3.08 -0.07
C PRO A 98 -18.20 2.00 -0.55
N GLU A 99 -17.23 1.65 0.29
CA GLU A 99 -16.22 0.63 0.02
C GLU A 99 -15.56 0.16 1.31
N SER A 100 -14.88 -0.99 1.25
CA SER A 100 -14.23 -1.61 2.39
C SER A 100 -12.96 -2.37 1.99
N PHE A 101 -11.86 -2.09 2.69
CA PHE A 101 -10.60 -2.85 2.59
C PHE A 101 -10.34 -3.72 3.83
N GLY A 102 -11.27 -3.71 4.79
CA GLY A 102 -11.23 -4.51 6.02
C GLY A 102 -12.54 -5.27 6.17
N PHE A 103 -12.51 -6.60 6.06
CA PHE A 103 -13.71 -7.43 5.97
C PHE A 103 -13.52 -8.84 6.54
N GLU A 104 -14.64 -9.50 6.78
CA GLU A 104 -14.68 -10.91 7.15
C GLU A 104 -14.45 -11.80 5.92
N PRO A 105 -13.59 -12.84 6.01
CA PRO A 105 -13.28 -13.70 4.87
C PRO A 105 -14.48 -14.34 4.17
N HIS A 106 -15.51 -14.78 4.92
CA HIS A 106 -16.73 -15.33 4.30
C HIS A 106 -17.48 -14.31 3.43
N VAL A 107 -17.45 -13.01 3.78
CA VAL A 107 -18.08 -11.94 2.97
C VAL A 107 -17.37 -11.78 1.63
N ALA A 108 -16.04 -11.90 1.62
CA ALA A 108 -15.28 -11.92 0.38
C ALA A 108 -15.64 -13.15 -0.49
N GLU A 109 -15.71 -14.35 0.10
CA GLU A 109 -16.13 -15.56 -0.61
C GLU A 109 -17.53 -15.42 -1.21
N GLU A 110 -18.49 -14.85 -0.45
CA GLU A 110 -19.84 -14.58 -0.92
C GLU A 110 -19.88 -13.64 -2.12
N VAL A 111 -19.05 -12.59 -2.14
CA VAL A 111 -18.95 -11.67 -3.30
C VAL A 111 -18.42 -12.40 -4.53
N PHE A 112 -17.39 -13.25 -4.39
CA PHE A 112 -16.87 -14.02 -5.52
C PHE A 112 -17.88 -15.06 -6.03
N ASP A 113 -18.57 -15.75 -5.12
CA ASP A 113 -19.64 -16.70 -5.46
C ASP A 113 -20.80 -15.99 -6.18
N ALA A 114 -21.18 -14.80 -5.71
CA ALA A 114 -22.21 -13.98 -6.32
C ALA A 114 -21.82 -13.56 -7.75
N TRP A 115 -20.60 -13.08 -7.96
CA TRP A 115 -20.11 -12.75 -9.30
C TRP A 115 -20.18 -13.92 -10.28
N VAL A 116 -19.71 -15.11 -9.86
CA VAL A 116 -19.78 -16.32 -10.70
C VAL A 116 -21.23 -16.68 -11.03
N ALA A 117 -22.15 -16.51 -10.10
CA ALA A 117 -23.57 -16.79 -10.30
C ALA A 117 -24.27 -15.75 -11.21
N GLU A 118 -24.02 -14.46 -10.97
CA GLU A 118 -24.58 -13.33 -11.75
C GLU A 118 -24.21 -13.46 -13.23
N GLU A 119 -22.94 -13.76 -13.52
CA GLU A 119 -22.42 -13.89 -14.89
C GLU A 119 -22.63 -15.30 -15.46
N SER A 120 -23.32 -16.20 -14.73
CA SER A 120 -23.62 -17.57 -15.16
C SER A 120 -22.37 -18.39 -15.56
N ILE A 121 -21.24 -18.16 -14.88
CA ILE A 121 -19.95 -18.79 -15.20
C ILE A 121 -19.93 -20.25 -14.72
N PRO A 122 -19.70 -21.25 -15.61
CA PRO A 122 -19.45 -22.62 -15.18
C PRO A 122 -18.17 -22.72 -14.34
N SER A 123 -18.32 -22.97 -13.04
CA SER A 123 -17.22 -23.19 -12.12
C SER A 123 -17.03 -24.67 -11.78
N TYR A 124 -15.81 -25.17 -11.95
CA TYR A 124 -15.40 -26.54 -11.71
C TYR A 124 -14.42 -26.58 -10.53
N ARG A 125 -14.96 -26.81 -9.34
CA ARG A 125 -14.19 -26.89 -8.08
C ARG A 125 -13.61 -28.27 -7.86
N GLU A 126 -12.52 -28.38 -7.12
CA GLU A 126 -11.81 -29.64 -6.85
C GLU A 126 -11.27 -30.33 -8.13
N HIS A 127 -10.87 -29.53 -9.12
CA HIS A 127 -10.37 -29.97 -10.43
C HIS A 127 -8.91 -29.54 -10.57
N ARG A 128 -8.01 -30.39 -10.05
CA ARG A 128 -6.57 -30.13 -9.97
C ARG A 128 -5.85 -30.57 -11.23
N LEU A 129 -4.94 -29.74 -11.74
CA LEU A 129 -4.14 -30.02 -12.92
C LEU A 129 -3.38 -31.36 -12.77
N SER A 130 -3.37 -32.17 -13.82
CA SER A 130 -2.55 -33.38 -13.90
C SER A 130 -1.60 -33.36 -15.10
N ALA A 131 -2.06 -32.80 -16.22
CA ALA A 131 -1.26 -32.65 -17.44
C ALA A 131 -1.87 -31.60 -18.36
N VAL A 132 -1.09 -31.16 -19.35
CA VAL A 132 -1.56 -30.38 -20.50
C VAL A 132 -1.24 -31.12 -21.79
N ASP A 133 -2.12 -30.99 -22.79
CA ASP A 133 -1.82 -31.40 -24.16
C ASP A 133 -1.34 -30.17 -24.94
N LEU A 134 -0.23 -30.31 -25.66
CA LEU A 134 0.39 -29.24 -26.46
C LEU A 134 0.44 -29.64 -27.94
N GLU A 135 0.09 -28.70 -28.82
CA GLU A 135 0.27 -28.82 -30.27
C GLU A 135 0.91 -27.53 -30.82
N GLY A 136 2.09 -27.63 -31.44
CA GLY A 136 2.81 -26.46 -31.95
C GLY A 136 3.11 -25.41 -30.87
N GLY A 137 3.35 -25.84 -29.63
CA GLY A 137 3.54 -24.97 -28.47
C GLY A 137 2.26 -24.36 -27.89
N ARG A 138 1.08 -24.59 -28.48
CA ARG A 138 -0.22 -24.12 -27.95
C ARG A 138 -0.83 -25.17 -27.04
N ILE A 139 -1.44 -24.73 -25.94
CA ILE A 139 -2.27 -25.60 -25.10
C ILE A 139 -3.54 -25.93 -25.86
N THR A 140 -3.85 -27.21 -26.05
CA THR A 140 -5.10 -27.68 -26.66
C THR A 140 -6.04 -28.33 -25.66
N ALA A 141 -5.51 -28.78 -24.51
CA ALA A 141 -6.31 -29.27 -23.39
C ALA A 141 -5.59 -29.16 -22.04
N LEU A 142 -6.35 -28.84 -20.99
CA LEU A 142 -5.99 -29.02 -19.59
C LEU A 142 -6.66 -30.30 -19.06
N ARG A 143 -5.88 -31.19 -18.44
CA ARG A 143 -6.35 -32.45 -17.86
C ARG A 143 -6.26 -32.38 -16.34
N THR A 144 -7.20 -33.03 -15.66
CA THR A 144 -7.26 -33.04 -14.19
C THR A 144 -7.10 -34.43 -13.58
N GLU A 145 -6.72 -34.49 -12.29
CA GLU A 145 -6.53 -35.77 -11.56
C GLU A 145 -7.79 -36.65 -11.55
N ASN A 146 -8.98 -36.03 -11.59
CA ASN A 146 -10.27 -36.74 -11.61
C ASN A 146 -10.73 -37.14 -13.02
N GLY A 147 -9.91 -36.91 -14.06
CA GLY A 147 -10.15 -37.35 -15.43
C GLY A 147 -11.03 -36.41 -16.28
N LYS A 148 -11.29 -35.18 -15.81
CA LYS A 148 -11.93 -34.13 -16.61
C LYS A 148 -10.92 -33.57 -17.61
N VAL A 149 -11.41 -33.09 -18.75
CA VAL A 149 -10.62 -32.43 -19.78
C VAL A 149 -11.29 -31.10 -20.14
N PHE A 150 -10.49 -30.03 -20.18
CA PHE A 150 -10.94 -28.70 -20.59
C PHE A 150 -10.19 -28.30 -21.85
N ARG A 151 -10.92 -28.00 -22.93
CA ARG A 151 -10.37 -27.49 -24.18
C ARG A 151 -10.77 -26.03 -24.32
N ALA A 152 -9.81 -25.17 -24.63
CA ALA A 152 -10.06 -23.76 -24.86
C ALA A 152 -9.12 -23.20 -25.92
N ASN A 153 -9.48 -22.04 -26.47
CA ASN A 153 -8.65 -21.34 -27.45
C ASN A 153 -7.55 -20.53 -26.74
N VAL A 154 -7.84 -19.95 -25.58
CA VAL A 154 -6.90 -19.27 -24.67
C VAL A 154 -7.03 -19.82 -23.25
N PHE A 155 -5.91 -19.92 -22.55
CA PHE A 155 -5.83 -20.32 -21.15
C PHE A 155 -5.30 -19.17 -20.29
N ILE A 156 -5.78 -19.07 -19.06
CA ILE A 156 -5.27 -18.10 -18.07
C ILE A 156 -4.83 -18.89 -16.84
N ASP A 157 -3.54 -18.81 -16.47
CA ASP A 157 -3.02 -19.37 -15.21
C ASP A 157 -3.06 -18.31 -14.12
N ALA A 158 -4.13 -18.36 -13.33
CA ALA A 158 -4.35 -17.51 -12.17
C ALA A 158 -4.09 -18.26 -10.84
N SER A 159 -3.30 -19.34 -10.85
CA SER A 159 -2.88 -20.05 -9.64
C SER A 159 -1.71 -19.33 -8.94
N TYR A 160 -1.59 -19.47 -7.61
CA TYR A 160 -0.44 -18.93 -6.86
C TYR A 160 0.87 -19.66 -7.20
N GLU A 161 0.78 -20.91 -7.63
CA GLU A 161 1.94 -21.77 -7.89
C GLU A 161 2.48 -21.69 -9.32
N GLY A 162 1.68 -21.23 -10.29
CA GLY A 162 2.05 -21.18 -11.70
C GLY A 162 2.20 -22.57 -12.33
N ASP A 163 1.38 -23.54 -11.92
CA ASP A 163 1.50 -24.93 -12.36
C ASP A 163 1.10 -25.15 -13.82
N LEU A 164 0.09 -24.42 -14.30
CA LEU A 164 -0.35 -24.53 -15.70
C LEU A 164 0.71 -23.94 -16.63
N MET A 165 1.27 -22.78 -16.26
CA MET A 165 2.42 -22.16 -16.92
C MET A 165 3.61 -23.14 -16.99
N ALA A 166 4.00 -23.74 -15.86
CA ALA A 166 5.10 -24.68 -15.83
C ALA A 166 4.84 -25.93 -16.68
N ALA A 167 3.62 -26.48 -16.63
CA ALA A 167 3.23 -27.64 -17.42
C ALA A 167 3.22 -27.36 -18.93
N ALA A 168 2.95 -26.11 -19.33
CA ALA A 168 3.02 -25.65 -20.73
C ALA A 168 4.46 -25.43 -21.24
N GLY A 169 5.48 -25.62 -20.39
CA GLY A 169 6.88 -25.45 -20.75
C GLY A 169 7.35 -24.00 -20.83
N VAL A 170 6.60 -23.06 -20.22
CA VAL A 170 6.99 -21.65 -20.15
C VAL A 170 8.16 -21.45 -19.19
N SER A 171 9.10 -20.61 -19.60
CA SER A 171 10.29 -20.26 -18.83
C SER A 171 9.91 -19.58 -17.50
N HIS A 172 10.52 -20.04 -16.41
CA HIS A 172 10.25 -19.53 -15.07
C HIS A 172 11.46 -19.70 -14.15
N THR A 173 11.42 -19.00 -13.02
CA THR A 173 12.42 -19.04 -11.96
C THR A 173 11.77 -19.31 -10.59
N VAL A 174 12.58 -19.80 -9.65
CA VAL A 174 12.24 -20.06 -8.25
C VAL A 174 13.44 -19.65 -7.40
N GLY A 175 13.20 -19.09 -6.22
CA GLY A 175 14.24 -18.61 -5.32
C GLY A 175 14.44 -17.11 -5.44
N ARG A 176 15.64 -16.61 -5.15
CA ARG A 176 16.03 -15.20 -5.25
C ARG A 176 17.12 -15.04 -6.29
N GLU A 177 16.94 -14.10 -7.21
CA GLU A 177 18.00 -13.69 -8.11
C GLU A 177 19.06 -12.86 -7.36
N SER A 178 20.28 -12.82 -7.90
CA SER A 178 21.32 -11.93 -7.38
C SER A 178 21.05 -10.48 -7.78
N ASN A 179 21.61 -9.54 -7.03
CA ASN A 179 21.62 -8.12 -7.40
C ASN A 179 22.14 -7.89 -8.83
N ALA A 180 23.16 -8.65 -9.25
CA ALA A 180 23.76 -8.54 -10.58
C ALA A 180 22.83 -8.99 -11.72
N THR A 181 21.83 -9.83 -11.45
CA THR A 181 20.94 -10.39 -12.48
C THR A 181 20.12 -9.31 -13.18
N HIS A 182 19.65 -8.31 -12.42
CA HIS A 182 18.81 -7.23 -12.94
C HIS A 182 19.33 -5.82 -12.60
N GLY A 183 20.48 -5.70 -11.93
CA GLY A 183 21.01 -4.40 -11.48
C GLY A 183 20.32 -3.86 -10.23
N GLU A 184 19.73 -4.74 -9.43
CA GLU A 184 18.97 -4.40 -8.21
C GLU A 184 19.90 -4.27 -6.99
N THR A 185 19.39 -3.69 -5.91
CA THR A 185 20.12 -3.54 -4.64
C THR A 185 19.48 -4.32 -3.50
N LEU A 186 18.19 -4.58 -3.60
CA LEU A 186 17.35 -5.19 -2.57
C LEU A 186 17.09 -6.68 -2.77
N ASN A 187 17.48 -7.25 -3.92
CA ASN A 187 17.29 -8.67 -4.21
C ASN A 187 18.38 -9.54 -3.54
N GLY A 188 18.22 -10.86 -3.62
CA GLY A 188 19.16 -11.83 -3.05
C GLY A 188 19.13 -11.92 -1.51
N VAL A 189 20.22 -12.43 -0.94
CA VAL A 189 20.42 -12.57 0.52
C VAL A 189 20.48 -11.19 1.18
N GLN A 190 19.76 -11.01 2.29
CA GLN A 190 19.63 -9.73 2.97
C GLN A 190 19.67 -9.93 4.49
N ILE A 191 20.41 -9.08 5.20
CA ILE A 191 20.37 -9.02 6.68
C ILE A 191 19.79 -7.68 7.09
N ARG A 192 18.52 -7.70 7.50
CA ARG A 192 17.76 -6.51 7.89
C ARG A 192 17.46 -6.52 9.39
N THR A 193 16.93 -5.40 9.86
CA THR A 193 16.66 -5.13 11.27
C THR A 193 15.20 -5.33 11.66
N GLY A 194 14.29 -5.40 10.69
CA GLY A 194 12.88 -5.70 10.92
C GLY A 194 12.69 -7.19 11.25
N HIS A 195 11.57 -7.49 11.94
CA HIS A 195 11.21 -8.84 12.40
C HIS A 195 12.40 -9.68 12.90
N GLN A 196 13.28 -9.01 13.65
CA GLN A 196 14.57 -9.52 14.11
C GLN A 196 14.56 -9.71 15.62
N PHE A 197 15.43 -10.59 16.13
CA PHE A 197 15.64 -10.76 17.56
C PHE A 197 16.12 -9.45 18.22
N GLN A 198 15.33 -8.94 19.17
CA GLN A 198 15.68 -7.76 19.97
C GLN A 198 16.66 -8.06 21.11
N ARG A 199 16.97 -9.33 21.35
CA ARG A 199 17.85 -9.85 22.39
C ARG A 199 18.70 -10.97 21.82
N THR A 200 19.88 -11.19 22.38
CA THR A 200 20.72 -12.34 22.01
C THR A 200 20.10 -13.62 22.54
N ILE A 201 19.61 -14.47 21.64
CA ILE A 201 19.00 -15.76 21.99
C ILE A 201 19.90 -16.89 21.54
N ASP A 202 20.19 -17.80 22.47
CA ASP A 202 20.99 -18.99 22.22
C ASP A 202 20.25 -19.97 21.28
N PRO A 203 20.88 -20.40 20.17
CA PRO A 203 20.24 -21.22 19.15
C PRO A 203 20.39 -22.74 19.39
N TYR A 204 21.09 -23.18 20.44
CA TYR A 204 21.48 -24.56 20.66
C TYR A 204 20.58 -25.28 21.66
N ARG A 205 20.45 -26.60 21.54
CA ARG A 205 19.61 -27.42 22.43
C ARG A 205 20.06 -27.29 23.89
N THR A 206 21.36 -27.36 24.12
CA THR A 206 22.02 -27.00 25.38
C THR A 206 22.62 -25.61 25.23
N PRO A 207 22.21 -24.61 26.03
CA PRO A 207 22.75 -23.26 25.94
C PRO A 207 24.28 -23.23 26.02
N GLY A 208 24.92 -22.51 25.09
CA GLY A 208 26.36 -22.34 24.98
C GLY A 208 27.12 -23.52 24.38
N ASP A 209 26.45 -24.61 24.02
CA ASP A 209 27.09 -25.82 23.49
C ASP A 209 26.66 -26.10 22.03
N PRO A 210 27.47 -25.70 21.03
CA PRO A 210 27.21 -26.00 19.64
C PRO A 210 27.13 -27.50 19.31
N ALA A 211 27.79 -28.37 20.09
CA ALA A 211 27.78 -29.81 19.86
C ALA A 211 26.42 -30.45 20.22
N SER A 212 25.59 -29.76 21.01
CA SER A 212 24.22 -30.18 21.33
C SER A 212 23.27 -30.12 20.12
N GLY A 213 23.67 -29.43 19.04
CA GLY A 213 22.86 -29.21 17.84
C GLY A 213 21.90 -28.03 17.99
N LEU A 214 21.29 -27.64 16.87
CA LEU A 214 20.39 -26.47 16.81
C LEU A 214 18.98 -26.79 17.33
N LEU A 215 18.32 -25.75 17.84
CA LEU A 215 16.89 -25.76 18.14
C LEU A 215 16.05 -25.93 16.85
N PRO A 216 14.85 -26.53 16.94
CA PRO A 216 13.95 -26.62 15.80
C PRO A 216 13.65 -25.25 15.17
N GLY A 217 13.59 -25.21 13.84
CA GLY A 217 13.31 -23.95 13.12
C GLY A 217 14.54 -23.11 12.77
N ILE A 218 15.74 -23.48 13.23
CA ILE A 218 17.00 -22.84 12.83
C ILE A 218 17.68 -23.71 11.75
N GLN A 219 18.08 -23.09 10.64
CA GLN A 219 18.83 -23.69 9.56
C GLN A 219 20.33 -23.77 9.92
N ALA A 220 20.95 -24.89 9.54
CA ALA A 220 22.40 -25.08 9.64
C ALA A 220 23.17 -24.47 8.46
N ASP A 221 22.45 -24.05 7.42
CA ASP A 221 23.05 -23.43 6.23
C ASP A 221 23.75 -22.11 6.61
N PRO A 222 24.85 -21.77 5.92
CA PRO A 222 25.45 -20.45 6.07
C PRO A 222 24.42 -19.37 5.70
N VAL A 223 24.60 -18.18 6.29
CA VAL A 223 23.74 -17.02 6.04
C VAL A 223 23.65 -16.70 4.55
N GLY A 224 24.80 -16.77 3.85
CA GLY A 224 24.98 -16.30 2.48
C GLY A 224 25.63 -14.91 2.44
N THR A 225 26.11 -14.48 1.27
CA THR A 225 26.69 -13.15 1.09
C THR A 225 25.60 -12.17 0.67
N PRO A 226 25.48 -10.98 1.29
CA PRO A 226 24.47 -10.00 0.89
C PRO A 226 24.45 -9.71 -0.61
N GLY A 227 23.27 -9.78 -1.23
CA GLY A 227 23.06 -9.55 -2.67
C GLY A 227 23.31 -10.77 -3.57
N GLU A 228 23.82 -11.89 -3.05
CA GLU A 228 23.89 -13.14 -3.83
C GLU A 228 22.51 -13.79 -3.95
N GLY A 229 22.26 -14.44 -5.09
CA GLY A 229 21.03 -15.21 -5.31
C GLY A 229 21.10 -16.59 -4.67
N ASP A 230 19.94 -17.18 -4.37
CA ASP A 230 19.84 -18.53 -3.84
C ASP A 230 18.46 -19.18 -4.12
N HIS A 231 18.25 -20.38 -3.59
CA HIS A 231 17.02 -21.15 -3.77
C HIS A 231 15.91 -20.79 -2.76
N ARG A 232 16.19 -19.92 -1.79
CA ARG A 232 15.27 -19.63 -0.68
C ARG A 232 14.15 -18.72 -1.18
N ILE A 233 13.00 -18.78 -0.52
CA ILE A 233 11.86 -17.90 -0.79
C ILE A 233 11.29 -17.41 0.55
N GLN A 234 10.56 -16.31 0.50
CA GLN A 234 9.98 -15.70 1.69
C GLN A 234 9.02 -16.66 2.42
N ALA A 235 9.00 -16.62 3.76
CA ALA A 235 8.25 -17.57 4.58
C ALA A 235 6.74 -17.55 4.31
N PHE A 236 6.07 -18.69 4.53
CA PHE A 236 4.61 -18.79 4.50
C PHE A 236 4.03 -18.84 5.92
N ASN A 237 2.76 -18.45 6.03
CA ASN A 237 1.93 -18.62 7.23
C ASN A 237 0.45 -18.79 6.86
N PHE A 238 -0.41 -18.96 7.86
CA PHE A 238 -1.84 -18.69 7.74
C PHE A 238 -2.14 -17.28 8.26
N ARG A 239 -3.00 -16.53 7.55
CA ARG A 239 -3.62 -15.30 8.04
C ARG A 239 -4.82 -15.67 8.92
N VAL A 240 -4.64 -15.70 10.24
CA VAL A 240 -5.62 -16.34 11.14
C VAL A 240 -6.64 -15.31 11.61
N CYS A 241 -7.92 -15.60 11.36
CA CYS A 241 -9.00 -14.80 11.92
C CYS A 241 -9.17 -15.10 13.42
N LEU A 242 -9.03 -14.10 14.30
CA LEU A 242 -9.25 -14.25 15.75
C LEU A 242 -10.42 -13.41 16.24
N THR A 243 -11.05 -13.85 17.32
CA THR A 243 -12.12 -13.10 18.02
C THR A 243 -12.02 -13.25 19.54
N LYS A 244 -12.60 -12.30 20.27
CA LYS A 244 -12.85 -12.38 21.73
C LYS A 244 -14.30 -12.72 22.08
N ALA A 245 -15.13 -13.04 21.09
CA ALA A 245 -16.53 -13.39 21.31
C ALA A 245 -16.69 -14.54 22.35
N ALA A 246 -17.84 -14.57 23.02
CA ALA A 246 -18.11 -15.54 24.07
C ALA A 246 -18.17 -16.99 23.56
N ASP A 247 -18.58 -17.18 22.31
CA ASP A 247 -18.68 -18.46 21.59
C ASP A 247 -17.40 -18.83 20.81
N ARG A 248 -16.31 -18.07 20.99
CA ARG A 248 -15.03 -18.37 20.34
C ARG A 248 -14.57 -19.79 20.66
N ARG A 249 -13.95 -20.43 19.68
CA ARG A 249 -13.35 -21.75 19.85
C ARG A 249 -11.94 -21.59 20.39
N PRO A 250 -11.53 -22.36 21.43
CA PRO A 250 -10.16 -22.31 21.92
C PRO A 250 -9.18 -22.79 20.83
N PHE A 251 -7.92 -22.37 20.93
CA PHE A 251 -6.89 -22.83 20.02
C PHE A 251 -6.74 -24.37 20.09
N PRO A 252 -6.80 -25.07 18.96
CA PRO A 252 -6.72 -26.52 18.96
C PRO A 252 -5.29 -26.97 19.30
N ARG A 253 -5.17 -28.05 20.08
CA ARG A 253 -3.90 -28.78 20.20
C ARG A 253 -3.70 -29.60 18.92
N PRO A 254 -2.72 -29.30 18.06
CA PRO A 254 -2.58 -29.99 16.78
C PRO A 254 -2.13 -31.44 16.98
N PRO A 255 -2.49 -32.37 16.06
CA PRO A 255 -1.92 -33.72 16.03
C PRO A 255 -0.39 -33.67 15.93
N GLY A 256 0.30 -34.45 16.76
CA GLY A 256 1.77 -34.44 16.82
C GLY A 256 2.36 -33.16 17.43
N TYR A 257 1.60 -32.42 18.24
CA TYR A 257 2.09 -31.28 19.01
C TYR A 257 3.34 -31.64 19.82
N ASP A 258 4.41 -30.89 19.60
CA ASP A 258 5.68 -30.98 20.34
C ASP A 258 6.04 -29.58 20.88
N PRO A 259 6.00 -29.36 22.21
CA PRO A 259 6.35 -28.06 22.78
C PRO A 259 7.82 -27.68 22.53
N ALA A 260 8.72 -28.65 22.29
CA ALA A 260 10.13 -28.37 22.02
C ALA A 260 10.35 -27.56 20.73
N ARG A 261 9.36 -27.56 19.79
CA ARG A 261 9.38 -26.70 18.60
C ARG A 261 9.35 -25.21 18.95
N TYR A 262 8.85 -24.86 20.13
CA TYR A 262 8.68 -23.46 20.58
C TYR A 262 9.72 -23.05 21.63
N GLU A 263 10.77 -23.85 21.86
CA GLU A 263 11.84 -23.52 22.81
C GLU A 263 12.52 -22.19 22.47
N LEU A 264 12.70 -21.87 21.19
CA LEU A 264 13.27 -20.59 20.77
C LEU A 264 12.36 -19.40 21.12
N LEU A 265 11.04 -19.56 20.93
CA LEU A 265 10.04 -18.57 21.33
C LEU A 265 10.02 -18.39 22.85
N ARG A 266 10.09 -19.50 23.60
CA ARG A 266 10.16 -19.49 25.07
C ARG A 266 11.37 -18.69 25.56
N ARG A 267 12.57 -18.97 25.01
CA ARG A 267 13.78 -18.21 25.36
C ARG A 267 13.67 -16.73 25.02
N TYR A 268 13.02 -16.39 23.91
CA TYR A 268 12.80 -14.99 23.52
C TYR A 268 11.85 -14.26 24.48
N ILE A 269 10.80 -14.94 24.94
CA ILE A 269 9.89 -14.46 25.97
C ILE A 269 10.61 -14.29 27.32
N ASP A 270 11.41 -15.28 27.73
CA ASP A 270 12.21 -15.22 28.97
C ASP A 270 13.22 -14.08 28.96
N ALA A 271 13.73 -13.70 27.77
CA ALA A 271 14.58 -12.54 27.58
C ALA A 271 13.81 -11.20 27.63
N GLY A 272 12.51 -11.25 27.91
CA GLY A 272 11.65 -10.09 28.14
C GLY A 272 10.95 -9.54 26.90
N VAL A 273 10.88 -10.30 25.79
CA VAL A 273 10.25 -9.84 24.55
C VAL A 273 8.97 -10.62 24.24
N TRP A 274 7.86 -9.90 24.12
CA TRP A 274 6.55 -10.45 23.81
C TRP A 274 5.88 -9.69 22.65
N ASP A 275 6.06 -10.23 21.44
CA ASP A 275 5.64 -9.59 20.19
C ASP A 275 4.92 -10.53 19.19
N ALA A 276 4.90 -11.85 19.44
CA ALA A 276 4.52 -12.89 18.48
C ALA A 276 3.07 -12.82 17.92
N ILE A 277 2.15 -12.16 18.64
CA ILE A 277 0.76 -11.95 18.18
C ILE A 277 0.37 -10.46 18.07
N ARG A 278 1.36 -9.55 17.99
CA ARG A 278 1.07 -8.10 18.03
C ARG A 278 0.50 -7.55 16.73
N LEU A 279 0.82 -8.13 15.57
CA LEU A 279 0.16 -7.76 14.32
C LEU A 279 -1.17 -8.51 14.20
N ASN A 280 -2.13 -8.06 15.00
CA ASN A 280 -3.48 -8.59 15.05
C ASN A 280 -4.48 -7.48 14.70
N THR A 281 -4.68 -7.27 13.41
CA THR A 281 -5.36 -6.09 12.87
C THR A 281 -6.88 -6.22 13.02
N PRO A 282 -7.58 -5.23 13.62
CA PRO A 282 -9.04 -5.26 13.73
C PRO A 282 -9.77 -5.37 12.39
N MET A 283 -10.82 -6.19 12.37
CA MET A 283 -11.77 -6.38 11.28
C MET A 283 -13.21 -6.17 11.81
N PRO A 284 -14.23 -6.07 10.94
CA PRO A 284 -15.62 -5.97 11.37
C PRO A 284 -16.05 -7.07 12.37
N ASN A 285 -17.12 -6.78 13.12
CA ASN A 285 -17.76 -7.72 14.05
C ASN A 285 -16.83 -8.30 15.14
N GLY A 286 -15.85 -7.51 15.59
CA GLY A 286 -14.96 -7.90 16.69
C GLY A 286 -13.96 -9.01 16.33
N LYS A 287 -13.72 -9.20 15.03
CA LYS A 287 -12.72 -10.12 14.49
C LYS A 287 -11.41 -9.39 14.21
N THR A 288 -10.37 -10.15 13.94
CA THR A 288 -9.01 -9.63 13.67
C THR A 288 -8.28 -10.52 12.67
N ASP A 289 -7.35 -9.95 11.93
CA ASP A 289 -6.42 -10.64 11.03
C ASP A 289 -5.05 -10.73 11.69
N LEU A 290 -4.68 -11.93 12.14
CA LEU A 290 -3.37 -12.21 12.74
C LEU A 290 -2.35 -12.54 11.65
N ASN A 291 -1.25 -11.78 11.64
CA ASN A 291 -0.11 -11.99 10.76
C ASN A 291 1.23 -11.93 11.53
N ASN A 292 2.33 -12.18 10.81
CA ASN A 292 3.70 -12.20 11.33
C ASN A 292 4.07 -10.89 12.02
N ASN A 293 4.61 -10.99 13.24
CA ASN A 293 5.29 -9.90 13.89
C ASN A 293 6.41 -10.41 14.81
N GLY A 294 7.55 -9.71 14.78
CA GLY A 294 8.70 -10.01 15.62
C GLY A 294 9.59 -11.14 15.09
N ALA A 295 10.51 -11.59 15.94
CA ALA A 295 11.56 -12.54 15.55
C ALA A 295 11.08 -13.98 15.39
N VAL A 296 10.14 -14.40 16.25
CA VAL A 296 9.52 -15.73 16.24
C VAL A 296 8.01 -15.55 16.29
N SER A 297 7.34 -15.90 15.20
CA SER A 297 5.99 -15.45 14.87
C SER A 297 5.20 -16.52 14.12
N SER A 298 4.05 -16.16 13.51
CA SER A 298 3.28 -17.03 12.63
C SER A 298 4.02 -17.53 11.39
N ASP A 299 5.11 -16.88 10.96
CA ASP A 299 5.90 -17.35 9.83
C ASP A 299 6.72 -18.60 10.18
N ASN A 300 6.54 -19.66 9.39
CA ASN A 300 7.30 -20.91 9.52
C ASN A 300 8.57 -20.83 8.64
N ILE A 301 9.51 -19.98 9.06
CA ILE A 301 10.65 -19.55 8.25
C ILE A 301 11.45 -20.73 7.66
N GLY A 302 11.61 -20.70 6.34
CA GLY A 302 12.34 -21.67 5.52
C GLY A 302 11.81 -23.10 5.56
N ARG A 303 10.50 -23.27 5.80
CA ARG A 303 9.81 -24.57 5.70
C ARG A 303 8.98 -24.73 4.43
N ASN A 304 9.17 -23.85 3.46
CA ASN A 304 8.37 -23.75 2.23
C ASN A 304 9.18 -23.89 0.93
N TYR A 305 10.51 -24.04 0.96
CA TYR A 305 11.33 -24.04 -0.27
C TYR A 305 10.96 -25.13 -1.28
N GLY A 306 10.45 -26.28 -0.80
CA GLY A 306 9.99 -27.37 -1.67
C GLY A 306 8.61 -27.12 -2.31
N TRP A 307 7.88 -26.09 -1.89
CA TRP A 307 6.51 -25.84 -2.35
C TRP A 307 6.40 -25.59 -3.86
N PRO A 308 7.20 -24.70 -4.48
CA PRO A 308 7.02 -24.36 -5.89
C PRO A 308 7.15 -25.59 -6.79
N ALA A 309 8.20 -26.39 -6.62
CA ALA A 309 8.46 -27.58 -7.44
C ALA A 309 7.80 -28.88 -6.94
N GLY A 310 7.21 -28.87 -5.75
CA GLY A 310 6.63 -30.06 -5.12
C GLY A 310 5.38 -30.57 -5.82
N ASP A 311 5.20 -31.89 -5.85
CA ASP A 311 3.92 -32.50 -6.21
C ASP A 311 2.87 -32.25 -5.11
N TYR A 312 1.62 -32.64 -5.37
CA TYR A 312 0.54 -32.40 -4.41
C TYR A 312 0.69 -33.14 -3.07
N ARG A 313 1.47 -34.24 -3.02
CA ARG A 313 1.77 -34.93 -1.76
C ARG A 313 2.78 -34.15 -0.93
N GLU A 314 3.81 -33.62 -1.58
CA GLU A 314 4.82 -32.79 -0.93
C GLU A 314 4.21 -31.47 -0.44
N ARG A 315 3.37 -30.83 -1.25
CA ARG A 315 2.65 -29.62 -0.83
C ARG A 315 1.70 -29.89 0.33
N GLU A 316 0.97 -31.01 0.34
CA GLU A 316 0.18 -31.42 1.51
C GLU A 316 1.05 -31.63 2.75
N ARG A 317 2.22 -32.24 2.61
CA ARG A 317 3.16 -32.42 3.74
C ARG A 317 3.61 -31.07 4.31
N ILE A 318 3.95 -30.12 3.43
CA ILE A 318 4.33 -28.76 3.80
C ILE A 318 3.15 -28.03 4.45
N PHE A 319 1.96 -28.09 3.86
CA PHE A 319 0.73 -27.49 4.40
C PHE A 319 0.46 -27.99 5.82
N GLN A 320 0.48 -29.30 6.04
CA GLN A 320 0.26 -29.88 7.37
C GLN A 320 1.36 -29.50 8.36
N ASP A 321 2.59 -29.26 7.92
CA ASP A 321 3.63 -28.72 8.80
C ASP A 321 3.31 -27.29 9.26
N HIS A 322 2.81 -26.44 8.38
CA HIS A 322 2.41 -25.07 8.71
C HIS A 322 1.18 -25.06 9.63
N VAL A 323 0.22 -25.96 9.41
CA VAL A 323 -0.93 -26.15 10.32
C VAL A 323 -0.45 -26.50 11.72
N ARG A 324 0.41 -27.54 11.84
CA ARG A 324 0.96 -27.96 13.14
C ARG A 324 1.78 -26.85 13.79
N TYR A 325 2.59 -26.13 13.02
CA TYR A 325 3.40 -25.03 13.52
C TYR A 325 2.56 -23.94 14.16
N GLN A 326 1.60 -23.37 13.42
CA GLN A 326 0.91 -22.16 13.86
C GLN A 326 -0.21 -22.47 14.85
N GLN A 327 -0.96 -23.58 14.69
CA GLN A 327 -1.88 -24.05 15.73
C GLN A 327 -1.13 -24.36 17.03
N GLY A 328 0.01 -25.06 16.92
CA GLY A 328 0.81 -25.42 18.08
C GLY A 328 1.44 -24.19 18.75
N MET A 329 1.80 -23.15 18.01
CA MET A 329 2.32 -21.90 18.57
C MET A 329 1.25 -21.21 19.42
N LEU A 330 0.04 -21.05 18.87
CA LEU A 330 -1.07 -20.43 19.59
C LEU A 330 -1.51 -21.27 20.80
N TYR A 331 -1.50 -22.60 20.65
CA TYR A 331 -1.76 -23.52 21.76
C TYR A 331 -0.69 -23.43 22.86
N PHE A 332 0.59 -23.44 22.50
CA PHE A 332 1.73 -23.29 23.41
C PHE A 332 1.62 -21.99 24.21
N LEU A 333 1.42 -20.87 23.52
CA LEU A 333 1.28 -19.54 24.12
C LEU A 333 0.09 -19.43 25.07
N ALA A 334 -1.01 -20.13 24.80
CA ALA A 334 -2.21 -20.11 25.64
C ALA A 334 -2.12 -21.07 26.85
N ASN A 335 -1.44 -22.22 26.72
CA ASN A 335 -1.60 -23.34 27.64
C ASN A 335 -0.31 -23.79 28.35
N ASP A 336 0.88 -23.54 27.80
CA ASP A 336 2.11 -24.10 28.35
C ASP A 336 2.52 -23.39 29.66
N PRO A 337 2.70 -24.11 30.78
CA PRO A 337 2.97 -23.49 32.07
C PRO A 337 4.29 -22.71 32.12
N THR A 338 5.22 -22.97 31.20
CA THR A 338 6.48 -22.24 31.09
C THR A 338 6.34 -20.84 30.50
N VAL A 339 5.25 -20.56 29.77
CA VAL A 339 4.93 -19.21 29.26
C VAL A 339 4.38 -18.35 30.41
N PRO A 340 4.84 -17.11 30.64
CA PRO A 340 4.34 -16.25 31.72
C PRO A 340 2.80 -16.15 31.78
N ALA A 341 2.23 -16.17 33.00
CA ALA A 341 0.79 -16.20 33.21
C ALA A 341 0.02 -15.04 32.55
N ALA A 342 0.62 -13.85 32.51
CA ALA A 342 0.04 -12.68 31.85
C ALA A 342 -0.11 -12.89 30.33
N ILE A 343 0.90 -13.49 29.69
CA ILE A 343 0.87 -13.81 28.26
C ILE A 343 -0.18 -14.88 27.99
N ARG A 344 -0.23 -15.95 28.79
CA ARG A 344 -1.27 -16.99 28.65
C ARG A 344 -2.68 -16.41 28.78
N ALA A 345 -2.89 -15.49 29.71
CA ALA A 345 -4.18 -14.81 29.90
C ALA A 345 -4.54 -13.92 28.70
N GLU A 346 -3.58 -13.15 28.17
CA GLU A 346 -3.77 -12.34 26.95
C GLU A 346 -4.15 -13.20 25.75
N VAL A 347 -3.40 -14.28 25.51
CA VAL A 347 -3.60 -15.17 24.35
C VAL A 347 -4.91 -15.95 24.50
N SER A 348 -5.22 -16.46 25.70
CA SER A 348 -6.47 -17.22 25.96
C SER A 348 -7.74 -16.37 25.91
N ALA A 349 -7.61 -15.04 25.94
CA ALA A 349 -8.73 -14.14 25.68
C ALA A 349 -9.18 -14.19 24.21
N TRP A 350 -8.29 -14.60 23.30
CA TRP A 350 -8.58 -14.83 21.90
C TRP A 350 -8.96 -16.29 21.61
N GLY A 351 -9.51 -16.52 20.43
CA GLY A 351 -9.88 -17.84 19.91
C GLY A 351 -10.31 -17.74 18.46
N LEU A 352 -10.64 -18.88 17.86
CA LEU A 352 -11.14 -18.94 16.49
C LEU A 352 -12.63 -18.57 16.45
N PRO A 353 -13.07 -17.75 15.49
CA PRO A 353 -14.49 -17.44 15.31
C PRO A 353 -15.30 -18.70 14.96
N ALA A 354 -16.55 -18.76 15.43
CA ALA A 354 -17.44 -19.90 15.18
C ALA A 354 -18.11 -19.84 13.80
N ASP A 355 -18.18 -18.65 13.20
CA ASP A 355 -18.88 -18.31 11.96
C ASP A 355 -17.94 -18.16 10.74
N GLU A 356 -16.62 -18.03 10.93
CA GLU A 356 -15.66 -18.19 9.83
C GLU A 356 -15.21 -19.64 9.67
N PHE A 357 -14.92 -20.04 8.44
CA PHE A 357 -14.24 -21.30 8.13
C PHE A 357 -14.84 -22.53 8.82
N ALA A 358 -16.18 -22.65 8.81
CA ALA A 358 -16.88 -23.71 9.53
C ALA A 358 -16.38 -25.13 9.18
N GLN A 359 -15.97 -25.35 7.93
CA GLN A 359 -15.50 -26.64 7.40
C GLN A 359 -14.16 -27.12 7.96
N THR A 360 -13.35 -26.20 8.47
CA THR A 360 -11.99 -26.42 8.99
C THR A 360 -11.90 -26.13 10.49
N GLY A 361 -13.05 -25.95 11.14
CA GLY A 361 -13.12 -25.72 12.57
C GLY A 361 -12.85 -24.28 13.01
N GLY A 362 -12.93 -23.30 12.11
CA GLY A 362 -12.57 -21.90 12.37
C GLY A 362 -11.16 -21.52 11.88
N TRP A 363 -10.44 -22.45 11.25
CA TRP A 363 -9.08 -22.21 10.74
C TRP A 363 -9.09 -21.84 9.25
N PRO A 364 -8.32 -20.86 8.76
CA PRO A 364 -8.29 -20.53 7.33
C PRO A 364 -7.94 -21.74 6.45
N HIS A 365 -8.61 -21.90 5.32
CA HIS A 365 -8.46 -23.09 4.47
C HIS A 365 -7.28 -23.02 3.49
N GLU A 366 -6.71 -21.83 3.26
CA GLU A 366 -5.61 -21.59 2.32
C GLU A 366 -4.33 -21.23 3.07
N LEU A 367 -3.20 -21.77 2.64
CA LEU A 367 -1.88 -21.34 3.12
C LEU A 367 -1.50 -20.06 2.40
N TYR A 368 -0.91 -19.07 3.09
CA TYR A 368 -0.47 -17.83 2.44
C TYR A 368 0.77 -18.06 1.60
N ILE A 369 0.56 -18.46 0.35
CA ILE A 369 1.59 -18.61 -0.66
C ILE A 369 2.00 -17.22 -1.13
N ARG A 370 3.03 -16.67 -0.48
CA ARG A 370 3.58 -15.36 -0.85
C ARG A 370 4.38 -15.40 -2.14
N GLU A 371 4.91 -16.57 -2.50
CA GLU A 371 5.79 -16.71 -3.66
C GLU A 371 5.85 -18.16 -4.14
N GLY A 372 5.48 -18.37 -5.40
CA GLY A 372 5.56 -19.65 -6.09
C GLY A 372 6.66 -19.64 -7.15
N ARG A 373 6.33 -20.11 -8.35
CA ARG A 373 7.13 -19.82 -9.55
C ARG A 373 6.88 -18.39 -9.99
N ARG A 374 7.88 -17.78 -10.61
CA ARG A 374 7.75 -16.49 -11.31
C ARG A 374 8.12 -16.69 -12.77
N MET A 375 7.25 -16.27 -13.68
CA MET A 375 7.51 -16.35 -15.13
C MET A 375 8.77 -15.56 -15.49
N VAL A 376 9.48 -15.97 -16.55
CA VAL A 376 10.53 -15.14 -17.16
C VAL A 376 10.05 -14.75 -18.55
N ALA A 377 9.62 -13.50 -18.70
CA ALA A 377 9.04 -12.97 -19.94
C ALA A 377 9.92 -11.88 -20.57
N ASP A 378 9.45 -11.29 -21.68
CA ASP A 378 10.13 -10.19 -22.37
C ASP A 378 10.23 -8.91 -21.51
N TYR A 379 9.43 -8.83 -20.43
CA TYR A 379 9.54 -7.80 -19.41
C TYR A 379 9.49 -8.43 -18.02
N VAL A 380 10.59 -8.30 -17.27
CA VAL A 380 10.64 -8.64 -15.84
C VAL A 380 10.40 -7.35 -15.04
N VAL A 381 9.40 -7.35 -14.16
CA VAL A 381 9.20 -6.27 -13.18
C VAL A 381 10.30 -6.35 -12.12
N THR A 382 10.95 -5.23 -11.83
CA THR A 382 12.15 -5.17 -10.98
C THR A 382 12.04 -4.03 -9.96
N GLU A 383 12.99 -3.97 -9.02
CA GLU A 383 13.17 -2.82 -8.12
C GLU A 383 13.15 -1.49 -8.87
N HIS A 384 13.70 -1.44 -10.09
CA HIS A 384 13.75 -0.22 -10.89
C HIS A 384 12.38 0.36 -11.22
N ASP A 385 11.38 -0.49 -11.43
CA ASP A 385 9.99 -0.10 -11.65
C ASP A 385 9.39 0.46 -10.35
N CYS A 386 9.57 -0.25 -9.23
CA CYS A 386 9.10 0.16 -7.91
C CYS A 386 9.71 1.50 -7.45
N ARG A 387 10.94 1.80 -7.87
CA ARG A 387 11.70 3.01 -7.50
C ARG A 387 11.61 4.14 -8.53
N TRP A 388 10.81 3.98 -9.59
CA TRP A 388 10.67 4.95 -10.70
C TRP A 388 11.98 5.34 -11.38
N THR A 389 12.95 4.41 -11.40
CA THR A 389 14.16 4.54 -12.23
C THR A 389 13.94 3.96 -13.63
N ARG A 390 12.82 3.26 -13.82
CA ARG A 390 12.29 2.73 -15.08
C ARG A 390 10.77 2.86 -15.05
N THR A 391 10.17 3.06 -16.22
CA THR A 391 8.71 3.11 -16.39
C THR A 391 8.26 1.98 -17.30
N ALA A 392 7.20 1.28 -16.91
CA ALA A 392 6.55 0.29 -17.78
C ALA A 392 5.99 0.99 -19.02
N PRO A 393 6.34 0.55 -20.25
CA PRO A 393 5.91 1.22 -21.48
C PRO A 393 4.44 0.95 -21.82
N ASP A 394 3.88 -0.13 -21.30
CA ASP A 394 2.57 -0.66 -21.61
C ASP A 394 1.85 -1.14 -20.34
N PRO A 395 1.57 -0.25 -19.37
CA PRO A 395 0.93 -0.62 -18.12
C PRO A 395 -0.47 -1.19 -18.32
N VAL A 396 -0.78 -2.29 -17.65
CA VAL A 396 -2.12 -2.90 -17.57
C VAL A 396 -2.74 -2.81 -16.18
N GLY A 397 -2.03 -2.14 -15.27
CA GLY A 397 -2.46 -1.85 -13.91
C GLY A 397 -1.33 -1.23 -13.10
N LEU A 398 -1.64 -0.80 -11.89
CA LEU A 398 -0.68 -0.22 -10.96
C LEU A 398 -0.51 -1.09 -9.71
N ALA A 399 0.73 -1.27 -9.27
CA ALA A 399 1.06 -1.73 -7.92
C ALA A 399 1.58 -0.57 -7.09
N SER A 400 1.44 -0.66 -5.77
CA SER A 400 1.84 0.44 -4.86
C SER A 400 2.30 -0.01 -3.47
N TYR A 401 2.28 -1.32 -3.19
CA TYR A 401 2.66 -1.83 -1.89
C TYR A 401 4.18 -1.87 -1.74
N ASN A 402 4.66 -2.02 -0.51
CA ASN A 402 6.10 -2.17 -0.24
C ASN A 402 6.68 -3.35 -1.03
N MET A 403 7.94 -3.25 -1.43
CA MET A 403 8.74 -4.43 -1.72
C MET A 403 8.91 -5.19 -0.39
N ASP A 404 7.92 -6.03 -0.11
CA ASP A 404 7.68 -6.76 1.13
C ASP A 404 8.04 -8.23 0.94
N SER A 405 9.28 -8.58 1.25
CA SER A 405 9.79 -9.95 1.30
C SER A 405 10.07 -10.32 2.75
N HIS A 406 9.29 -11.24 3.29
CA HIS A 406 9.47 -11.75 4.64
C HIS A 406 10.82 -12.49 4.82
N ASN A 407 11.15 -12.79 6.07
CA ASN A 407 12.33 -13.61 6.38
C ASN A 407 12.33 -14.92 5.59
N CYS A 408 13.47 -15.22 4.97
CA CYS A 408 13.69 -16.42 4.17
C CYS A 408 14.31 -17.53 5.02
N ALA A 409 15.28 -17.21 5.87
CA ALA A 409 15.97 -18.17 6.74
C ALA A 409 16.13 -17.67 8.18
N ARG A 410 16.35 -18.61 9.10
CA ARG A 410 16.76 -18.36 10.49
C ARG A 410 18.05 -19.12 10.77
N VAL A 411 19.13 -18.39 10.97
CA VAL A 411 20.51 -18.89 10.97
C VAL A 411 21.21 -18.55 12.29
N VAL A 412 22.44 -19.06 12.45
CA VAL A 412 23.32 -18.69 13.56
C VAL A 412 24.34 -17.67 13.09
N VAL A 413 24.43 -16.54 13.78
CA VAL A 413 25.44 -15.50 13.59
C VAL A 413 26.03 -15.16 14.94
N ASP A 414 27.36 -15.23 15.06
CA ASP A 414 28.10 -14.96 16.29
C ASP A 414 27.56 -15.72 17.52
N GLY A 415 27.18 -16.99 17.31
CA GLY A 415 26.63 -17.87 18.35
C GLY A 415 25.18 -17.55 18.77
N ALA A 416 24.49 -16.66 18.07
CA ALA A 416 23.10 -16.26 18.36
C ALA A 416 22.15 -16.54 17.19
N ALA A 417 20.88 -16.78 17.48
CA ALA A 417 19.83 -16.87 16.46
C ALA A 417 19.63 -15.52 15.76
N ARG A 418 19.57 -15.52 14.42
CA ARG A 418 19.25 -14.37 13.57
C ARG A 418 18.32 -14.77 12.45
N ASN A 419 17.40 -13.88 12.10
CA ASN A 419 16.62 -14.02 10.87
C ASN A 419 17.34 -13.33 9.69
N GLU A 420 17.23 -13.92 8.51
CA GLU A 420 17.75 -13.45 7.22
C GLU A 420 16.56 -13.24 6.26
N GLY A 421 16.61 -12.16 5.48
CA GLY A 421 15.52 -11.63 4.67
C GLY A 421 14.92 -10.37 5.29
N ASP A 422 13.59 -10.27 5.26
CA ASP A 422 12.80 -9.15 5.79
C ASP A 422 13.12 -7.80 5.13
N VAL A 423 12.94 -7.75 3.81
CA VAL A 423 13.00 -6.49 3.08
C VAL A 423 11.60 -5.87 3.10
N GLN A 424 11.49 -4.67 3.66
CA GLN A 424 10.24 -3.89 3.73
C GLN A 424 10.49 -2.46 3.25
N VAL A 425 10.74 -2.30 1.94
CA VAL A 425 11.08 -1.01 1.36
C VAL A 425 9.92 -0.48 0.53
N GLY A 426 9.43 0.71 0.88
CA GLY A 426 8.37 1.38 0.13
C GLY A 426 8.79 1.73 -1.31
N PRO A 427 7.88 1.63 -2.30
CA PRO A 427 8.13 2.15 -3.63
C PRO A 427 8.20 3.69 -3.61
N ALA A 428 8.69 4.30 -4.70
CA ALA A 428 8.66 5.76 -4.85
C ALA A 428 7.22 6.31 -4.96
N GLY A 429 6.32 5.48 -5.48
CA GLY A 429 4.88 5.66 -5.53
C GLY A 429 4.27 4.53 -6.35
N PRO A 430 2.96 4.57 -6.65
CA PRO A 430 2.34 3.60 -7.54
C PRO A 430 3.06 3.53 -8.90
N TYR A 431 3.31 2.31 -9.37
CA TYR A 431 4.10 2.04 -10.57
C TYR A 431 3.37 1.07 -11.49
N GLY A 432 3.60 1.21 -12.79
CA GLY A 432 2.95 0.42 -13.82
C GLY A 432 3.48 -1.02 -13.90
N ILE A 433 2.57 -1.97 -14.13
CA ILE A 433 2.91 -3.35 -14.46
C ILE A 433 2.72 -3.52 -15.96
N SER A 434 3.82 -3.79 -16.68
CA SER A 434 3.82 -4.01 -18.13
C SER A 434 2.93 -5.19 -18.53
N TYR A 435 2.19 -5.04 -19.63
CA TYR A 435 1.46 -6.16 -20.25
C TYR A 435 2.38 -7.36 -20.53
N ARG A 436 3.61 -7.09 -20.97
CA ARG A 436 4.62 -8.12 -21.26
C ARG A 436 5.06 -8.91 -20.03
N ALA A 437 4.78 -8.45 -18.82
CA ALA A 437 5.07 -9.18 -17.60
C ALA A 437 4.01 -10.28 -17.30
N ILE A 438 2.82 -10.20 -17.90
CA ILE A 438 1.74 -11.18 -17.66
C ILE A 438 1.50 -12.13 -18.85
N VAL A 439 2.34 -12.08 -19.89
CA VAL A 439 2.32 -13.05 -21.00
C VAL A 439 3.70 -13.72 -21.13
N PRO A 440 3.77 -15.00 -21.55
CA PRO A 440 5.04 -15.68 -21.80
C PRO A 440 5.90 -14.93 -22.83
N ALA A 441 7.21 -15.09 -22.74
CA ALA A 441 8.15 -14.54 -23.72
C ALA A 441 7.73 -14.93 -25.16
N ARG A 442 7.98 -14.03 -26.12
CA ARG A 442 7.64 -14.29 -27.51
C ARG A 442 8.25 -15.61 -28.00
N GLY A 443 7.40 -16.49 -28.52
CA GLY A 443 7.78 -17.84 -28.96
C GLY A 443 7.43 -18.95 -27.96
N GLU A 444 7.05 -18.61 -26.73
CA GLU A 444 6.54 -19.55 -25.74
C GLU A 444 5.01 -19.46 -25.65
N CYS A 445 4.35 -20.63 -25.66
CA CYS A 445 2.92 -20.79 -25.38
C CYS A 445 1.99 -19.63 -25.80
N PRO A 446 1.69 -19.47 -27.11
CA PRO A 446 1.08 -18.24 -27.64
C PRO A 446 -0.40 -18.03 -27.29
N ASN A 447 -0.98 -18.91 -26.46
CA ASN A 447 -2.36 -18.83 -26.00
C ASN A 447 -2.50 -18.95 -24.47
N LEU A 448 -1.48 -18.50 -23.72
CA LEU A 448 -1.49 -18.48 -22.25
C LEU A 448 -1.24 -17.07 -21.69
N VAL A 449 -2.03 -16.64 -20.71
CA VAL A 449 -1.79 -15.42 -19.92
C VAL A 449 -1.59 -15.80 -18.45
N VAL A 450 -0.68 -15.15 -17.74
CA VAL A 450 -0.24 -15.51 -16.38
C VAL A 450 -0.28 -14.27 -15.45
N PRO A 451 -1.45 -13.90 -14.89
CA PRO A 451 -1.60 -12.71 -14.05
C PRO A 451 -1.06 -12.84 -12.61
N VAL A 452 -0.87 -14.06 -12.09
CA VAL A 452 -0.47 -14.27 -10.67
C VAL A 452 1.00 -14.65 -10.54
N ALA A 453 1.43 -15.73 -11.20
CA ALA A 453 2.84 -16.12 -11.30
C ALA A 453 3.60 -15.27 -12.34
N LEU A 454 3.28 -13.97 -12.41
CA LEU A 454 3.78 -13.04 -13.43
C LEU A 454 5.31 -12.90 -13.40
N SER A 455 5.84 -12.25 -14.43
CA SER A 455 7.29 -12.02 -14.54
C SER A 455 7.78 -10.87 -13.68
N ALA A 456 8.47 -11.22 -12.59
CA ALA A 456 9.11 -10.26 -11.69
C ALA A 456 10.33 -10.87 -11.01
N SER A 457 11.28 -10.02 -10.60
CA SER A 457 12.32 -10.39 -9.65
C SER A 457 11.69 -10.73 -8.29
N HIS A 458 12.38 -11.53 -7.47
CA HIS A 458 11.89 -11.88 -6.12
C HIS A 458 11.49 -10.64 -5.30
N ILE A 459 12.32 -9.60 -5.32
CA ILE A 459 12.05 -8.40 -4.52
C ILE A 459 10.86 -7.59 -5.04
N ALA A 460 10.74 -7.43 -6.36
CA ALA A 460 9.61 -6.72 -6.95
C ALA A 460 8.30 -7.50 -6.82
N PHE A 461 8.36 -8.84 -6.86
CA PHE A 461 7.21 -9.70 -6.61
C PHE A 461 6.60 -9.45 -5.23
N GLY A 462 7.43 -9.17 -4.22
CA GLY A 462 6.99 -8.75 -2.89
C GLY A 462 6.05 -7.54 -2.89
N SER A 463 6.14 -6.66 -3.90
CA SER A 463 5.26 -5.50 -4.08
C SER A 463 4.06 -5.77 -4.99
N VAL A 464 4.25 -6.55 -6.06
CA VAL A 464 3.18 -6.81 -7.05
C VAL A 464 2.15 -7.84 -6.55
N ARG A 465 2.53 -8.75 -5.65
CA ARG A 465 1.72 -9.93 -5.26
C ARG A 465 0.46 -9.66 -4.42
N MET A 466 0.01 -8.41 -4.32
CA MET A 466 -1.14 -8.07 -3.47
C MET A 466 -2.45 -8.46 -4.17
N GLU A 467 -3.41 -8.98 -3.42
CA GLU A 467 -4.72 -9.41 -3.94
C GLU A 467 -5.45 -8.33 -4.78
N PRO A 468 -5.47 -7.03 -4.39
CA PRO A 468 -6.01 -5.99 -5.26
C PRO A 468 -5.34 -5.91 -6.64
N VAL A 469 -4.03 -6.14 -6.68
CA VAL A 469 -3.21 -6.13 -7.89
C VAL A 469 -3.45 -7.39 -8.72
N PHE A 470 -3.56 -8.54 -8.09
CA PHE A 470 -3.94 -9.79 -8.78
C PHE A 470 -5.33 -9.71 -9.41
N MET A 471 -6.33 -9.10 -8.75
CA MET A 471 -7.65 -8.87 -9.35
C MET A 471 -7.58 -8.00 -10.61
N LEU A 472 -6.81 -6.90 -10.58
CA LEU A 472 -6.66 -6.02 -11.75
C LEU A 472 -5.86 -6.70 -12.87
N LEU A 473 -4.88 -7.56 -12.56
CA LEU A 473 -4.14 -8.31 -13.57
C LEU A 473 -5.00 -9.42 -14.18
N GLY A 474 -5.85 -10.08 -13.38
CA GLY A 474 -6.84 -11.04 -13.88
C GLY A 474 -7.84 -10.38 -14.83
N HIS A 475 -8.34 -9.19 -14.48
CA HIS A 475 -9.17 -8.37 -15.35
C HIS A 475 -8.45 -8.06 -16.68
N ALA A 476 -7.22 -7.56 -16.63
CA ALA A 476 -6.44 -7.26 -17.83
C ALA A 476 -6.12 -8.50 -18.68
N ALA A 477 -5.84 -9.63 -18.06
CA ALA A 477 -5.57 -10.89 -18.75
C ALA A 477 -6.76 -11.36 -19.60
N ALA A 478 -7.98 -11.19 -19.09
CA ALA A 478 -9.19 -11.55 -19.81
C ALA A 478 -9.51 -10.59 -20.96
N ALA A 479 -9.31 -9.28 -20.77
CA ALA A 479 -9.44 -8.30 -21.86
C ALA A 479 -8.44 -8.60 -22.99
N ALA A 480 -7.18 -8.90 -22.65
CA ALA A 480 -6.18 -9.29 -23.63
C ALA A 480 -6.51 -10.62 -24.32
N ALA A 481 -7.06 -11.60 -23.60
CA ALA A 481 -7.52 -12.86 -24.17
C ALA A 481 -8.69 -12.65 -25.16
N ASP A 482 -9.63 -11.78 -24.84
CA ASP A 482 -10.72 -11.39 -25.74
C ASP A 482 -10.17 -10.79 -27.05
N LEU A 483 -9.24 -9.83 -26.95
CA LEU A 483 -8.57 -9.22 -28.10
C LEU A 483 -7.82 -10.23 -28.95
N ALA A 484 -7.02 -11.11 -28.32
CA ALA A 484 -6.29 -12.15 -29.03
C ALA A 484 -7.23 -13.07 -29.82
N LEU A 485 -8.38 -13.43 -29.24
CA LEU A 485 -9.40 -14.24 -29.91
C LEU A 485 -10.14 -13.49 -31.01
N ARG A 486 -10.44 -12.20 -30.79
CA ARG A 486 -11.13 -11.34 -31.77
C ARG A 486 -10.29 -11.14 -33.02
N ASP A 487 -9.00 -10.91 -32.83
CA ASP A 487 -8.08 -10.53 -33.89
C ASP A 487 -7.31 -11.74 -34.47
N GLY A 488 -7.45 -12.92 -33.85
CA GLY A 488 -6.84 -14.17 -34.32
C GLY A 488 -5.32 -14.21 -34.15
N VAL A 489 -4.80 -13.54 -33.12
CA VAL A 489 -3.36 -13.37 -32.87
C VAL A 489 -2.89 -14.15 -31.64
N ALA A 490 -1.59 -14.28 -31.47
CA ALA A 490 -1.03 -14.75 -30.20
C ALA A 490 -1.27 -13.71 -29.11
N VAL A 491 -1.33 -14.13 -27.85
CA VAL A 491 -1.49 -13.18 -26.73
C VAL A 491 -0.35 -12.16 -26.67
N GLN A 492 0.86 -12.52 -27.08
CA GLN A 492 2.00 -11.60 -27.19
C GLN A 492 1.87 -10.54 -28.29
N ASP A 493 0.91 -10.71 -29.22
CA ASP A 493 0.69 -9.87 -30.38
C ASP A 493 -0.57 -8.99 -30.27
N VAL A 494 -1.20 -8.96 -29.09
CA VAL A 494 -2.32 -8.05 -28.80
C VAL A 494 -1.86 -6.59 -28.94
N ASP A 495 -2.63 -5.81 -29.70
CA ASP A 495 -2.39 -4.39 -29.90
C ASP A 495 -2.60 -3.61 -28.59
N TYR A 496 -1.50 -3.14 -27.99
CA TYR A 496 -1.55 -2.47 -26.69
C TYR A 496 -2.39 -1.18 -26.68
N PRO A 497 -2.33 -0.27 -27.67
CA PRO A 497 -3.22 0.90 -27.73
C PRO A 497 -4.70 0.53 -27.62
N THR A 498 -5.12 -0.53 -28.31
CA THR A 498 -6.49 -1.06 -28.20
C THR A 498 -6.78 -1.62 -26.82
N LEU A 499 -5.89 -2.46 -26.27
CA LEU A 499 -6.04 -2.99 -24.91
C LEU A 499 -6.14 -1.86 -23.86
N ARG A 500 -5.24 -0.87 -23.94
CA ARG A 500 -5.20 0.28 -23.04
C ARG A 500 -6.54 1.02 -23.03
N ARG A 501 -7.13 1.26 -24.20
CA ARG A 501 -8.42 1.93 -24.35
C ARG A 501 -9.56 1.14 -23.72
N GLU A 502 -9.59 -0.18 -23.91
CA GLU A 502 -10.60 -1.05 -23.27
C GLU A 502 -10.44 -1.07 -21.75
N LEU A 503 -9.21 -1.20 -21.24
CA LEU A 503 -8.95 -1.16 -19.79
C LEU A 503 -9.37 0.17 -19.15
N LEU A 504 -9.08 1.30 -19.79
CA LEU A 504 -9.50 2.62 -19.31
C LEU A 504 -11.02 2.77 -19.34
N ALA A 505 -11.69 2.25 -20.37
CA ALA A 505 -13.15 2.24 -20.44
C ALA A 505 -13.78 1.42 -19.31
N ASP A 506 -13.11 0.34 -18.89
CA ASP A 506 -13.51 -0.48 -17.75
C ASP A 506 -13.11 0.14 -16.38
N GLY A 507 -12.59 1.37 -16.38
CA GLY A 507 -12.23 2.11 -15.16
C GLY A 507 -10.94 1.63 -14.49
N MET A 508 -10.05 0.95 -15.23
CA MET A 508 -8.70 0.63 -14.74
C MET A 508 -7.86 1.90 -14.62
N VAL A 509 -6.97 1.94 -13.62
CA VAL A 509 -5.98 3.01 -13.46
C VAL A 509 -4.65 2.51 -14.00
N LEU A 510 -4.10 3.20 -15.01
CA LEU A 510 -2.89 2.77 -15.72
C LEU A 510 -1.72 3.76 -15.57
N THR A 511 -1.96 4.96 -15.06
CA THR A 511 -0.96 6.02 -14.85
C THR A 511 -1.10 6.63 -13.45
N TRP A 512 0.01 7.13 -12.91
CA TRP A 512 0.05 7.74 -11.58
C TRP A 512 0.59 9.18 -11.62
N PRO A 513 -0.05 10.14 -10.91
CA PRO A 513 -1.32 10.02 -10.19
C PRO A 513 -2.54 9.70 -11.09
N PRO A 514 -3.62 9.16 -10.54
CA PRO A 514 -4.77 8.71 -11.31
C PRO A 514 -5.40 9.88 -12.04
N GLY A 515 -5.82 9.68 -13.29
CA GLY A 515 -6.37 10.76 -14.09
C GLY A 515 -5.34 11.78 -14.59
N GLN A 516 -4.04 11.60 -14.29
CA GLN A 516 -3.00 12.08 -15.21
C GLN A 516 -3.05 11.18 -16.44
N GLY A 517 -4.00 11.48 -17.32
CA GLY A 517 -3.89 11.08 -18.70
C GLY A 517 -2.61 11.70 -19.31
N PRO A 518 -2.41 11.60 -20.62
CA PRO A 518 -1.31 12.29 -21.29
C PRO A 518 -1.30 13.81 -21.07
N VAL A 519 -2.36 14.39 -20.48
CA VAL A 519 -2.53 15.82 -20.26
C VAL A 519 -2.03 16.26 -18.89
N THR A 520 -1.24 17.32 -18.87
CA THR A 520 -0.81 18.02 -17.66
C THR A 520 -1.28 19.46 -17.69
N VAL A 521 -1.61 20.02 -16.53
CA VAL A 521 -1.86 21.45 -16.33
C VAL A 521 -0.97 21.99 -15.22
N ASP A 522 -0.05 22.88 -15.57
CA ASP A 522 0.88 23.54 -14.67
C ASP A 522 0.49 25.03 -14.51
N ALA A 523 0.59 25.55 -13.29
CA ALA A 523 0.21 26.90 -12.87
C ALA A 523 1.09 27.30 -11.67
N PRO A 524 1.14 28.56 -11.24
CA PRO A 524 1.81 28.92 -9.99
C PRO A 524 0.96 28.47 -8.79
N ASN A 525 1.62 28.17 -7.67
CA ASN A 525 0.91 27.77 -6.45
C ASN A 525 0.10 28.91 -5.82
N SER A 526 0.53 30.16 -6.01
CA SER A 526 0.01 31.32 -5.30
C SER A 526 0.09 32.60 -6.13
N PRO A 527 -0.66 32.70 -7.25
CA PRO A 527 -0.66 33.90 -8.05
C PRO A 527 -1.27 35.09 -7.28
N ALA A 528 -0.71 36.28 -7.50
CA ALA A 528 -1.26 37.51 -6.95
C ALA A 528 -2.57 37.86 -7.68
N PRO A 529 -3.64 38.24 -6.94
CA PRO A 529 -4.89 38.63 -7.57
C PRO A 529 -4.70 39.84 -8.49
N GLY A 530 -5.36 39.84 -9.64
CA GLY A 530 -5.32 40.91 -10.64
C GLY A 530 -4.07 40.94 -11.52
N ALA A 531 -3.01 40.19 -11.21
CA ALA A 531 -1.82 40.07 -12.04
C ALA A 531 -1.93 38.84 -12.97
N PRO A 532 -1.58 38.96 -14.27
CA PRO A 532 -1.49 37.81 -15.16
C PRO A 532 -0.40 36.83 -14.70
N PHE A 533 -0.68 35.54 -14.81
CA PHE A 533 0.26 34.46 -14.51
C PHE A 533 0.14 33.32 -15.54
N PRO A 534 1.23 32.59 -15.82
CA PRO A 534 1.23 31.55 -16.84
C PRO A 534 0.55 30.26 -16.35
N VAL A 535 -0.26 29.65 -17.20
CA VAL A 535 -0.77 28.28 -17.03
C VAL A 535 -0.40 27.48 -18.27
N THR A 536 0.41 26.44 -18.10
CA THR A 536 0.83 25.56 -19.20
C THR A 536 -0.05 24.32 -19.25
N VAL A 537 -0.68 24.05 -20.39
CA VAL A 537 -1.31 22.77 -20.69
C VAL A 537 -0.43 22.02 -21.66
N ALA A 538 -0.15 20.75 -21.39
CA ALA A 538 0.58 19.88 -22.31
C ALA A 538 -0.13 18.55 -22.49
N VAL A 539 0.02 17.93 -23.65
CA VAL A 539 -0.41 16.56 -23.95
C VAL A 539 0.76 15.77 -24.52
N ARG A 540 1.01 14.59 -23.97
CA ARG A 540 1.96 13.62 -24.53
C ARG A 540 1.22 12.64 -25.43
N ASN A 541 1.74 12.35 -26.61
CA ASN A 541 1.22 11.24 -27.40
C ASN A 541 1.74 9.93 -26.80
N ASP A 542 0.93 9.28 -25.98
CA ASP A 542 1.23 7.95 -25.44
C ASP A 542 0.77 6.82 -26.39
N GLU A 543 0.20 7.15 -27.56
CA GLU A 543 -0.06 6.17 -28.60
C GLU A 543 1.27 5.67 -29.19
N GLY A 544 1.36 4.38 -29.50
CA GLY A 544 2.53 3.78 -30.15
C GLY A 544 2.77 4.26 -31.60
N VAL A 545 1.97 5.22 -32.08
CA VAL A 545 1.94 5.77 -33.44
C VAL A 545 1.73 7.28 -33.40
N ALA A 546 1.97 7.97 -34.52
CA ALA A 546 1.66 9.40 -34.63
C ALA A 546 0.14 9.65 -34.62
N VAL A 547 -0.29 10.73 -33.97
CA VAL A 547 -1.70 11.17 -33.88
C VAL A 547 -1.91 12.48 -34.62
N SER A 548 -3.13 12.79 -35.04
CA SER A 548 -3.50 14.04 -35.74
C SER A 548 -4.44 14.93 -34.93
N ASP A 549 -4.72 16.15 -35.41
CA ASP A 549 -5.76 17.05 -34.89
C ASP A 549 -5.64 17.33 -33.38
N VAL A 550 -4.42 17.56 -32.92
CA VAL A 550 -4.15 17.85 -31.52
C VAL A 550 -4.72 19.21 -31.16
N ALA A 551 -5.52 19.27 -30.10
CA ALA A 551 -6.11 20.49 -29.57
C ALA A 551 -6.02 20.53 -28.05
N LEU A 552 -5.65 21.69 -27.51
CA LEU A 552 -5.58 21.99 -26.09
C LEU A 552 -6.57 23.10 -25.74
N ALA A 553 -7.24 22.99 -24.61
CA ALA A 553 -8.08 24.05 -24.06
C ALA A 553 -7.92 24.20 -22.56
N LEU A 554 -8.19 25.40 -22.05
CA LEU A 554 -8.16 25.74 -20.64
C LEU A 554 -9.47 26.42 -20.25
N ALA A 555 -10.13 25.88 -19.23
CA ALA A 555 -11.26 26.49 -18.55
C ALA A 555 -10.80 27.05 -17.20
N VAL A 556 -11.18 28.29 -16.93
CA VAL A 556 -10.88 29.00 -15.66
C VAL A 556 -12.17 29.31 -14.91
N PRO A 557 -12.09 29.53 -13.58
CA PRO A 557 -13.24 29.86 -12.74
C PRO A 557 -14.03 31.09 -13.23
N PRO A 558 -15.32 31.22 -12.88
CA PRO A 558 -16.11 32.40 -13.18
C PRO A 558 -15.44 33.69 -12.67
N GLY A 559 -15.33 34.70 -13.54
CA GLY A 559 -14.70 35.98 -13.23
C GLY A 559 -13.20 36.05 -13.54
N TRP A 560 -12.51 34.91 -13.66
CA TRP A 560 -11.12 34.88 -14.11
C TRP A 560 -11.05 35.09 -15.63
N ALA A 561 -9.93 35.64 -16.10
CA ALA A 561 -9.65 35.76 -17.52
C ALA A 561 -8.53 34.80 -17.92
N ALA A 562 -8.61 34.22 -19.12
CA ALA A 562 -7.55 33.40 -19.69
C ALA A 562 -7.40 33.68 -21.19
N SER A 563 -6.17 33.91 -21.65
CA SER A 563 -5.86 34.09 -23.06
C SER A 563 -4.65 33.24 -23.47
N PRO A 564 -4.72 32.48 -24.59
CA PRO A 564 -3.59 31.70 -25.05
C PRO A 564 -2.42 32.61 -25.48
N ALA A 565 -1.20 32.26 -25.06
CA ALA A 565 0.04 32.94 -25.40
C ALA A 565 0.71 32.36 -26.66
N GLY A 566 0.15 31.29 -27.24
CA GLY A 566 0.67 30.60 -28.41
C GLY A 566 -0.38 29.68 -29.06
N PRO A 567 0.03 28.85 -30.04
CA PRO A 567 -0.87 27.92 -30.70
C PRO A 567 -1.39 26.87 -29.72
N THR A 568 -2.70 26.68 -29.70
CA THR A 568 -3.36 25.64 -28.88
C THR A 568 -3.72 24.40 -29.69
N THR A 569 -3.33 24.35 -30.96
CA THR A 569 -3.54 23.20 -31.84
C THR A 569 -2.29 22.82 -32.61
N ALA A 570 -2.15 21.54 -32.94
CA ALA A 570 -1.10 21.02 -33.82
C ALA A 570 -1.68 19.97 -34.78
N PRO A 571 -1.26 19.96 -36.06
CA PRO A 571 -1.82 19.04 -37.06
C PRO A 571 -1.45 17.57 -36.79
N ALA A 572 -0.30 17.33 -36.16
CA ALA A 572 0.15 16.00 -35.79
C ALA A 572 1.11 16.02 -34.59
N LEU A 573 1.19 14.90 -33.88
CA LEU A 573 2.12 14.68 -32.78
C LEU A 573 2.69 13.26 -32.86
N ALA A 574 4.01 13.13 -32.97
CA ALA A 574 4.67 11.83 -33.09
C ALA A 574 4.54 10.98 -31.81
N ALA A 575 4.64 9.66 -31.92
CA ALA A 575 4.61 8.75 -30.77
C ALA A 575 5.66 9.16 -29.72
N GLY A 576 5.24 9.25 -28.46
CA GLY A 576 6.06 9.67 -27.33
C GLY A 576 6.37 11.17 -27.23
N ALA A 577 6.00 11.99 -28.23
CA ALA A 577 6.25 13.43 -28.24
C ALA A 577 5.21 14.20 -27.42
N THR A 578 5.55 15.42 -26.99
CA THR A 578 4.67 16.29 -26.21
C THR A 578 4.35 17.58 -26.98
N PHE A 579 3.08 17.96 -27.01
CA PHE A 579 2.64 19.27 -27.46
C PHE A 579 2.17 20.10 -26.26
N ALA A 580 2.61 21.35 -26.15
CA ALA A 580 2.28 22.21 -25.02
C ALA A 580 1.87 23.62 -25.50
N ALA A 581 0.92 24.22 -24.78
CA ALA A 581 0.49 25.59 -24.97
C ALA A 581 0.42 26.29 -23.61
N GLU A 582 0.68 27.60 -23.60
CA GLU A 582 0.61 28.43 -22.40
C GLU A 582 -0.57 29.41 -22.51
N TRP A 583 -1.25 29.66 -21.39
CA TRP A 583 -2.27 30.68 -21.22
C TRP A 583 -1.78 31.72 -20.21
N ALA A 584 -1.97 32.99 -20.51
CA ALA A 584 -1.94 34.05 -19.50
C ALA A 584 -3.30 34.07 -18.79
N VAL A 585 -3.32 33.74 -17.50
CA VAL A 585 -4.51 33.71 -16.65
C VAL A 585 -4.45 34.85 -15.64
N THR A 586 -5.57 35.54 -15.44
CA THR A 586 -5.70 36.59 -14.42
C THR A 586 -6.82 36.22 -13.46
N ALA A 587 -6.47 35.98 -12.20
CA ALA A 587 -7.42 35.68 -11.14
C ALA A 587 -8.03 36.96 -10.55
N THR A 588 -9.30 36.90 -10.15
CA THR A 588 -9.94 37.98 -9.39
C THR A 588 -9.48 37.99 -7.93
N THR A 589 -9.69 39.11 -7.25
CA THR A 589 -9.49 39.19 -5.80
C THR A 589 -10.36 38.14 -5.08
N PRO A 590 -9.79 37.34 -4.17
CA PRO A 590 -10.54 36.30 -3.47
C PRO A 590 -11.61 36.92 -2.55
N ALA A 591 -12.76 36.26 -2.44
CA ALA A 591 -13.86 36.69 -1.55
C ALA A 591 -13.45 36.53 -0.08
N GLU A 592 -12.79 35.43 0.26
CA GLU A 592 -12.19 35.17 1.56
C GLU A 592 -10.68 35.51 1.57
N LEU A 593 -10.04 35.39 2.74
CA LEU A 593 -8.61 35.61 2.91
C LEU A 593 -7.75 34.71 1.99
N LEU A 594 -8.27 33.53 1.62
CA LEU A 594 -7.64 32.57 0.72
C LEU A 594 -8.73 31.75 0.02
N ASP A 595 -8.85 31.89 -1.29
CA ASP A 595 -9.73 31.06 -2.12
C ASP A 595 -8.92 29.98 -2.84
N ALA A 596 -9.51 28.79 -2.96
CA ALA A 596 -8.96 27.69 -3.72
C ALA A 596 -9.91 27.42 -4.88
N ASP A 597 -9.45 27.73 -6.08
CA ASP A 597 -10.20 27.57 -7.31
C ASP A 597 -9.56 26.50 -8.19
N VAL A 598 -10.30 25.96 -9.15
CA VAL A 598 -9.81 24.91 -10.06
C VAL A 598 -9.71 25.46 -11.47
N VAL A 599 -8.52 25.36 -12.06
CA VAL A 599 -8.35 25.47 -13.51
C VAL A 599 -8.39 24.07 -14.12
N SER A 600 -9.10 23.91 -15.22
CA SER A 600 -9.32 22.62 -15.87
C SER A 600 -8.83 22.68 -17.31
N ALA A 601 -7.93 21.80 -17.67
CA ALA A 601 -7.43 21.62 -19.02
C ALA A 601 -8.12 20.46 -19.71
N THR A 602 -8.34 20.58 -21.01
CA THR A 602 -8.67 19.46 -21.88
C THR A 602 -7.66 19.36 -23.01
N ALA A 603 -7.35 18.15 -23.44
CA ALA A 603 -6.67 17.92 -24.70
C ALA A 603 -7.40 16.86 -25.51
N GLY A 604 -7.42 16.99 -26.82
CA GLY A 604 -7.86 15.92 -27.71
C GLY A 604 -6.90 15.73 -28.88
N TYR A 605 -6.92 14.54 -29.45
CA TYR A 605 -6.25 14.20 -30.71
C TYR A 605 -7.00 13.06 -31.40
N ALA A 606 -6.75 12.84 -32.68
CA ALA A 606 -7.27 11.71 -33.45
C ALA A 606 -6.22 10.61 -33.58
N ALA A 607 -6.58 9.41 -33.13
CA ALA A 607 -5.75 8.19 -33.21
C ALA A 607 -6.58 7.06 -33.88
N GLY A 608 -7.14 7.36 -35.05
CA GLY A 608 -8.22 6.58 -35.68
C GLY A 608 -9.59 7.18 -35.34
N GLU A 609 -9.97 7.14 -34.07
CA GLU A 609 -11.13 7.87 -33.52
C GLU A 609 -10.68 9.06 -32.66
N PRO A 610 -11.48 10.15 -32.55
CA PRO A 610 -11.17 11.27 -31.65
C PRO A 610 -11.16 10.83 -30.18
N VAL A 611 -10.08 11.12 -29.47
CA VAL A 611 -9.96 10.93 -28.04
C VAL A 611 -9.78 12.26 -27.33
N SER A 612 -10.29 12.36 -26.11
CA SER A 612 -10.22 13.56 -25.28
C SER A 612 -9.84 13.19 -23.85
N PHE A 613 -9.01 14.02 -23.24
CA PHE A 613 -8.46 13.88 -21.91
C PHE A 613 -8.68 15.17 -21.14
N SER A 614 -8.77 15.08 -19.83
CA SER A 614 -8.85 16.25 -18.96
C SER A 614 -7.85 16.13 -17.81
N ALA A 615 -7.35 17.28 -17.37
CA ALA A 615 -6.55 17.43 -16.17
C ALA A 615 -7.02 18.67 -15.43
N SER A 616 -6.87 18.71 -14.12
CA SER A 616 -7.22 19.88 -13.34
C SER A 616 -6.14 20.22 -12.33
N ARG A 617 -6.06 21.50 -11.97
CA ARG A 617 -5.17 21.99 -10.94
C ARG A 617 -5.88 22.98 -10.04
N THR A 618 -5.77 22.74 -8.75
CA THR A 618 -6.17 23.74 -7.75
C THR A 618 -5.14 24.87 -7.73
N VAL A 619 -5.61 26.09 -7.92
CA VAL A 619 -4.84 27.32 -7.80
C VAL A 619 -5.38 28.07 -6.59
N ARG A 620 -4.50 28.46 -5.67
CA ARG A 620 -4.88 29.19 -4.46
C ARG A 620 -4.52 30.65 -4.61
N VAL A 621 -5.51 31.53 -4.63
CA VAL A 621 -5.30 32.97 -4.75
C VAL A 621 -5.32 33.56 -3.35
N ALA A 622 -4.27 34.31 -3.03
CA ALA A 622 -4.08 34.91 -1.72
C ALA A 622 -3.63 36.37 -1.87
N GLU A 623 -4.12 37.22 -0.97
CA GLU A 623 -3.57 38.57 -0.82
C GLU A 623 -2.20 38.48 -0.12
N PRO A 624 -1.14 39.10 -0.68
CA PRO A 624 0.22 38.94 -0.16
C PRO A 624 0.37 39.53 1.24
N VAL A 625 1.24 38.90 2.04
CA VAL A 625 1.66 39.46 3.33
C VAL A 625 2.41 40.77 3.10
N ALA A 626 2.01 41.81 3.83
CA ALA A 626 2.55 43.15 3.72
C ALA A 626 3.56 43.45 4.83
N ALA A 627 4.51 44.32 4.53
CA ALA A 627 5.45 44.84 5.53
C ALA A 627 4.69 45.48 6.72
N PRO A 628 5.21 45.34 7.96
CA PRO A 628 6.53 44.84 8.32
C PRO A 628 6.64 43.31 8.48
N LEU A 629 5.57 42.55 8.24
CA LEU A 629 5.60 41.09 8.31
C LEU A 629 6.30 40.51 7.08
N VAL A 630 6.96 39.38 7.28
CA VAL A 630 7.59 38.57 6.22
C VAL A 630 7.18 37.10 6.39
N THR A 631 7.44 36.29 5.36
CA THR A 631 7.10 34.87 5.35
C THR A 631 8.36 34.00 5.36
N ALA A 632 8.25 32.80 5.95
CA ALA A 632 9.30 31.79 5.95
C ALA A 632 8.67 30.40 5.85
N ALA A 633 9.32 29.47 5.15
CA ALA A 633 8.87 28.08 5.09
C ALA A 633 10.04 27.13 4.87
N SER A 634 9.98 25.95 5.48
CA SER A 634 10.87 24.82 5.19
C SER A 634 10.21 23.77 4.29
N THR A 635 8.92 23.94 4.00
CA THR A 635 8.10 23.11 3.12
C THR A 635 7.29 23.97 2.15
N ALA A 636 6.55 23.35 1.22
CA ALA A 636 5.61 24.07 0.38
C ALA A 636 4.54 24.75 1.27
N ALA A 637 4.51 26.09 1.21
CA ALA A 637 3.59 26.89 2.00
C ALA A 637 3.02 28.06 1.20
N LEU A 638 1.82 28.49 1.60
CA LEU A 638 1.11 29.65 1.10
C LEU A 638 0.69 30.53 2.28
N PHE A 639 0.79 31.84 2.08
CA PHE A 639 0.55 32.86 3.09
C PHE A 639 -0.43 33.90 2.59
N ALA A 640 -1.33 34.35 3.46
CA ALA A 640 -2.26 35.41 3.11
C ALA A 640 -2.42 36.43 4.24
N GLN A 641 -2.65 37.69 3.89
CA GLN A 641 -3.00 38.75 4.84
C GLN A 641 -4.14 39.63 4.30
N ARG A 642 -5.13 39.91 5.16
CA ARG A 642 -6.17 40.94 4.91
C ARG A 642 -6.46 41.67 6.21
N GLY A 643 -6.01 42.93 6.30
CA GLY A 643 -6.03 43.67 7.56
C GLY A 643 -5.26 42.94 8.66
N ALA A 644 -5.92 42.63 9.77
CA ALA A 644 -5.32 41.92 10.92
C ALA A 644 -5.36 40.39 10.80
N ARG A 645 -6.04 39.86 9.77
CA ARG A 645 -6.17 38.40 9.56
C ARG A 645 -4.99 37.86 8.78
N LEU A 646 -4.49 36.70 9.23
CA LEU A 646 -3.39 35.98 8.61
C LEU A 646 -3.80 34.53 8.33
N ALA A 647 -3.37 33.97 7.21
CA ALA A 647 -3.50 32.54 6.92
C ALA A 647 -2.13 31.94 6.63
N VAL A 648 -1.89 30.76 7.18
CA VAL A 648 -0.76 29.90 6.82
C VAL A 648 -1.32 28.57 6.33
N VAL A 649 -0.99 28.19 5.11
CA VAL A 649 -1.27 26.86 4.56
C VAL A 649 0.07 26.19 4.31
N ALA A 650 0.43 25.20 5.11
CA ALA A 650 1.76 24.58 5.04
C ALA A 650 1.67 23.06 5.22
N ALA A 651 2.49 22.32 4.48
CA ALA A 651 2.78 20.92 4.78
C ALA A 651 3.88 20.83 5.86
N GLY A 652 4.17 19.63 6.32
CA GLY A 652 5.32 19.39 7.20
C GLY A 652 5.14 18.10 7.97
N ARG A 653 6.22 17.32 8.11
CA ARG A 653 6.21 16.03 8.79
C ARG A 653 6.11 16.20 10.30
N ASP A 654 6.89 17.12 10.87
CA ASP A 654 6.86 17.43 12.30
C ASP A 654 7.64 18.72 12.61
N MET A 655 7.64 19.15 13.87
CA MET A 655 8.52 20.19 14.41
C MET A 655 9.27 19.70 15.67
N TRP A 656 9.41 18.38 15.86
CA TRP A 656 9.90 17.76 17.08
C TRP A 656 11.12 16.87 16.82
N THR A 657 12.10 16.89 17.73
CA THR A 657 13.27 15.98 17.78
C THR A 657 13.97 15.77 16.43
N GLY A 658 14.67 16.79 15.95
CA GLY A 658 15.45 16.69 14.70
C GLY A 658 14.66 16.88 13.40
N ILE A 659 13.34 17.11 13.47
CA ILE A 659 12.51 17.51 12.32
C ILE A 659 11.96 18.91 12.60
N ASP A 660 12.12 19.85 11.66
CA ASP A 660 11.71 21.25 11.83
C ASP A 660 11.04 21.78 10.55
N GLU A 661 9.84 21.25 10.28
CA GLU A 661 9.08 21.50 9.05
C GLU A 661 7.83 22.35 9.31
N TYR A 662 7.81 23.60 8.82
CA TYR A 662 6.71 24.54 9.03
C TYR A 662 6.63 25.63 7.96
N GLY A 663 5.48 26.33 7.91
CA GLY A 663 5.34 27.66 7.32
C GLY A 663 5.06 28.71 8.41
N ALA A 664 5.60 29.92 8.28
CA ALA A 664 5.45 30.99 9.25
C ALA A 664 5.25 32.37 8.61
N ILE A 665 4.46 33.22 9.29
CA ILE A 665 4.38 34.67 9.08
C ILE A 665 4.96 35.33 10.33
N LEU A 666 5.99 36.15 10.16
CA LEU A 666 6.78 36.67 11.27
C LEU A 666 7.14 38.15 11.10
N HIS A 667 7.42 38.82 12.22
CA HIS A 667 8.08 40.11 12.27
C HIS A 667 9.54 39.90 12.68
N PRO A 668 10.51 40.17 11.79
CA PRO A 668 11.91 39.95 12.11
C PRO A 668 12.38 40.84 13.26
N GLY A 669 13.05 40.26 14.25
CA GLY A 669 13.69 40.97 15.37
C GLY A 669 12.75 41.82 16.26
N ALA A 670 11.43 41.61 16.20
CA ALA A 670 10.47 42.47 16.90
C ALA A 670 10.37 42.20 18.41
N ALA A 671 10.80 41.02 18.86
CA ALA A 671 10.73 40.64 20.26
C ALA A 671 12.04 40.95 20.99
N GLY A 672 12.02 41.96 21.87
CA GLY A 672 13.11 42.26 22.80
C GLY A 672 13.14 41.32 24.01
N PRO A 673 13.99 41.58 25.02
CA PRO A 673 14.10 40.75 26.22
C PRO A 673 12.88 40.85 27.16
N ALA A 674 12.01 41.83 26.97
CA ALA A 674 10.72 41.93 27.64
C ALA A 674 9.67 42.19 26.56
N SER A 675 9.00 41.14 26.10
CA SER A 675 8.03 41.22 25.01
C SER A 675 6.90 40.23 25.21
N THR A 676 5.71 40.59 24.77
CA THR A 676 4.54 39.71 24.74
C THR A 676 3.98 39.66 23.34
N ALA A 677 3.78 38.44 22.83
CA ALA A 677 3.02 38.23 21.61
C ALA A 677 1.64 37.65 21.94
N GLU A 678 0.61 38.20 21.31
CA GLU A 678 -0.75 37.67 21.37
C GLU A 678 -1.33 37.48 19.97
N VAL A 679 -2.12 36.42 19.80
CA VAL A 679 -2.91 36.20 18.59
C VAL A 679 -4.17 35.40 18.90
N THR A 680 -5.23 35.57 18.12
CA THR A 680 -6.34 34.64 18.10
C THR A 680 -6.10 33.59 17.03
N LEU A 681 -5.93 32.33 17.40
CA LEU A 681 -6.03 31.19 16.48
C LEU A 681 -7.52 30.93 16.24
N VAL A 682 -8.01 31.38 15.08
CA VAL A 682 -9.43 31.35 14.70
C VAL A 682 -9.86 29.93 14.39
N ALA A 683 -9.06 29.20 13.63
CA ALA A 683 -9.28 27.80 13.27
C ALA A 683 -7.98 27.16 12.76
N GLN A 684 -7.89 25.83 12.86
CA GLN A 684 -6.93 25.05 12.10
C GLN A 684 -7.59 23.78 11.54
N ASP A 685 -7.12 23.32 10.38
CA ASP A 685 -7.56 22.06 9.81
C ASP A 685 -7.02 20.87 10.64
N ALA A 686 -7.85 19.85 10.83
CA ALA A 686 -7.49 18.64 11.57
C ALA A 686 -6.82 17.59 10.67
N THR A 687 -5.69 17.95 10.04
CA THR A 687 -4.98 17.06 9.10
C THR A 687 -4.39 15.81 9.77
N ASP A 688 -3.98 15.92 11.02
CA ASP A 688 -3.51 14.84 11.89
C ASP A 688 -3.75 15.24 13.35
N PRO A 689 -3.95 14.30 14.29
CA PRO A 689 -4.01 14.62 15.72
C PRO A 689 -2.80 15.40 16.24
N ASN A 690 -1.65 15.36 15.57
CA ASN A 690 -0.38 16.05 15.88
C ASN A 690 -0.08 17.25 14.98
N ALA A 691 -1.01 17.70 14.13
CA ALA A 691 -0.87 18.99 13.47
C ALA A 691 -0.75 20.12 14.52
N ARG A 692 -0.01 21.18 14.19
CA ARG A 692 0.32 22.25 15.13
C ARG A 692 0.17 23.61 14.46
N ALA A 693 -0.48 24.55 15.15
CA ALA A 693 -0.53 25.95 14.75
C ALA A 693 -0.52 26.88 15.98
N GLY A 694 0.19 28.00 15.90
CA GLY A 694 0.27 28.93 17.03
C GLY A 694 1.38 29.97 16.93
N LEU A 695 1.80 30.50 18.08
CA LEU A 695 2.83 31.54 18.21
C LEU A 695 4.23 30.94 18.30
N ALA A 696 5.22 31.67 17.80
CA ALA A 696 6.62 31.27 17.86
C ALA A 696 7.54 32.46 18.16
N PHE A 697 8.60 32.21 18.92
CA PHE A 697 9.78 33.07 19.07
C PHE A 697 11.01 32.25 18.67
N ARG A 698 11.91 32.86 17.89
CA ARG A 698 13.20 32.24 17.52
C ARG A 698 14.24 33.30 17.18
N ASN A 699 15.52 32.98 17.32
CA ASN A 699 16.58 33.90 16.89
C ASN A 699 16.51 34.22 15.39
N ASP A 700 16.14 33.24 14.57
CA ASP A 700 15.80 33.43 13.15
C ASP A 700 14.78 32.38 12.71
N LEU A 701 13.52 32.79 12.49
CA LEU A 701 12.46 31.86 12.04
C LEU A 701 12.62 31.43 10.57
N ARG A 702 13.58 32.00 9.83
CA ARG A 702 13.90 31.62 8.43
C ARG A 702 14.96 30.53 8.31
N ALA A 703 15.54 30.09 9.43
CA ALA A 703 16.62 29.10 9.48
C ALA A 703 16.17 27.81 10.21
N PRO A 704 15.29 27.01 9.58
CA PRO A 704 14.78 25.76 10.15
C PRO A 704 15.93 24.78 10.48
N GLY A 705 15.79 24.03 11.56
CA GLY A 705 16.71 22.99 12.02
C GLY A 705 18.11 23.47 12.43
N SER A 706 18.33 24.79 12.55
CA SER A 706 19.67 25.33 12.81
C SER A 706 19.69 26.59 13.68
N ALA A 707 18.66 27.44 13.62
CA ALA A 707 18.60 28.61 14.50
C ALA A 707 18.17 28.23 15.93
N THR A 708 18.90 28.74 16.91
CA THR A 708 18.65 28.51 18.33
C THR A 708 17.62 29.48 18.91
N GLY A 709 17.37 29.38 20.22
CA GLY A 709 16.44 30.25 20.93
C GLY A 709 14.99 30.00 20.56
N TYR A 710 14.63 28.75 20.29
CA TYR A 710 13.34 28.38 19.73
C TYR A 710 12.31 28.00 20.80
N VAL A 711 11.15 28.66 20.79
CA VAL A 711 9.99 28.32 21.63
C VAL A 711 8.69 28.60 20.90
N VAL A 712 7.74 27.68 21.02
CA VAL A 712 6.44 27.78 20.35
C VAL A 712 5.29 27.45 21.30
N LEU A 713 4.21 28.24 21.22
CA LEU A 713 2.94 27.98 21.89
C LEU A 713 1.90 27.62 20.83
N VAL A 714 1.54 26.35 20.77
CA VAL A 714 0.73 25.79 19.67
C VAL A 714 -0.51 25.04 20.17
N ALA A 715 -1.54 25.04 19.34
CA ALA A 715 -2.71 24.18 19.47
C ALA A 715 -2.54 22.93 18.61
N LYS A 716 -3.04 21.80 19.10
CA LYS A 716 -3.28 20.60 18.28
C LYS A 716 -4.77 20.49 17.95
N PRO A 717 -5.19 19.88 16.82
CA PRO A 717 -6.62 19.67 16.57
C PRO A 717 -7.29 18.82 17.65
N ALA A 718 -6.56 17.82 18.16
CA ALA A 718 -6.90 17.02 19.32
C ALA A 718 -5.79 17.13 20.38
N ASN A 719 -6.16 17.04 21.67
CA ASN A 719 -5.25 17.07 22.82
C ASN A 719 -4.72 18.45 23.26
N GLY A 720 -5.41 19.53 22.91
CA GLY A 720 -5.26 20.84 23.56
C GLY A 720 -4.07 21.65 23.09
N PHE A 721 -3.41 22.32 24.03
CA PHE A 721 -2.34 23.28 23.77
C PHE A 721 -1.00 22.80 24.33
N MET A 722 0.09 23.22 23.70
CA MET A 722 1.45 22.83 24.06
C MET A 722 2.37 24.05 24.04
N LEU A 723 3.28 24.11 25.01
CA LEU A 723 4.48 24.93 24.94
C LEU A 723 5.64 23.99 24.64
N LEU A 724 6.33 24.19 23.51
CA LEU A 724 7.48 23.41 23.10
C LEU A 724 8.70 24.34 23.05
N TRP A 725 9.87 23.86 23.45
CA TRP A 725 11.10 24.65 23.38
C TRP A 725 12.34 23.78 23.14
N ASP A 726 13.39 24.44 22.67
CA ASP A 726 14.75 23.96 22.46
C ASP A 726 15.55 24.11 23.77
N ALA A 727 15.59 23.06 24.59
CA ALA A 727 16.18 23.17 25.93
C ALA A 727 17.71 23.14 25.92
N ASP A 728 18.33 22.41 24.99
CA ASP A 728 19.78 22.27 24.91
C ASP A 728 20.46 23.28 23.97
N GLY A 729 19.68 24.00 23.17
CA GLY A 729 20.17 25.03 22.27
C GLY A 729 20.73 24.47 20.96
N ASP A 730 20.33 23.26 20.56
CA ASP A 730 20.76 22.64 19.30
C ASP A 730 20.00 23.17 18.06
N GLY A 731 18.96 23.97 18.29
CA GLY A 731 18.12 24.55 17.25
C GLY A 731 16.88 23.72 16.90
N THR A 732 16.54 22.69 17.69
CA THR A 732 15.36 21.84 17.51
C THR A 732 14.53 21.75 18.79
N LEU A 733 13.21 21.52 18.66
CA LEU A 733 12.33 21.40 19.83
C LEU A 733 12.45 20.00 20.44
N ASP A 734 12.79 19.94 21.73
CA ASP A 734 13.07 18.70 22.46
C ASP A 734 12.33 18.61 23.82
N SER A 735 11.70 19.72 24.23
CA SER A 735 11.06 19.85 25.54
C SER A 735 9.63 20.39 25.43
N VAL A 736 8.76 19.97 26.36
CA VAL A 736 7.31 20.16 26.22
C VAL A 736 6.56 20.30 27.54
N ALA A 737 5.61 21.24 27.58
CA ALA A 737 4.54 21.35 28.57
C ALA A 737 3.17 21.32 27.88
N ARG A 738 2.14 20.79 28.55
CA ARG A 738 0.83 20.50 27.95
C ARG A 738 -0.32 21.03 28.80
N LEU A 739 -1.32 21.55 28.11
CA LEU A 739 -2.65 21.80 28.64
C LEU A 739 -3.66 20.96 27.86
N GLU A 740 -4.06 19.83 28.43
CA GLU A 740 -4.94 18.89 27.76
C GLU A 740 -6.39 19.37 27.71
N LEU A 741 -6.93 19.48 26.50
CA LEU A 741 -8.34 19.75 26.19
C LEU A 741 -8.70 18.95 24.94
N ASN A 742 -9.81 18.22 24.97
CA ASN A 742 -10.20 17.36 23.85
C ASN A 742 -11.70 17.45 23.56
N PRO A 743 -12.13 17.92 22.37
CA PRO A 743 -11.30 18.53 21.32
C PRO A 743 -10.72 19.88 21.76
N THR A 744 -9.73 20.39 21.00
CA THR A 744 -9.20 21.73 21.26
C THR A 744 -10.25 22.78 20.87
N PRO A 745 -10.58 23.74 21.74
CA PRO A 745 -11.57 24.77 21.44
C PRO A 745 -11.02 25.84 20.49
N TYR A 746 -11.85 26.29 19.57
CA TYR A 746 -11.59 27.42 18.67
C TYR A 746 -12.80 28.38 18.66
N PRO A 747 -12.59 29.69 18.47
CA PRO A 747 -11.29 30.37 18.45
C PRO A 747 -10.60 30.35 19.83
N ALA A 748 -9.27 30.37 19.83
CA ALA A 748 -8.48 30.44 21.06
C ALA A 748 -7.47 31.59 21.00
N ARG A 749 -7.37 32.37 22.08
CA ARG A 749 -6.33 33.39 22.22
C ARG A 749 -5.09 32.76 22.82
N LEU A 750 -3.96 32.96 22.15
CA LEU A 750 -2.66 32.50 22.58
C LEU A 750 -1.85 33.73 23.02
N ARG A 751 -1.14 33.62 24.15
CA ARG A 751 -0.21 34.62 24.64
C ARG A 751 1.10 33.96 25.04
N LEU A 752 2.19 34.42 24.44
CA LEU A 752 3.55 33.99 24.76
C LEU A 752 4.34 35.21 25.25
N THR A 753 4.68 35.20 26.54
CA THR A 753 5.36 36.31 27.22
C THR A 753 6.81 35.94 27.51
N ARG A 754 7.73 36.82 27.15
CA ARG A 754 9.17 36.72 27.34
C ARG A 754 9.65 37.67 28.43
N ALA A 755 10.46 37.15 29.36
CA ALA A 755 11.20 37.89 30.38
C ALA A 755 12.65 37.37 30.45
N GLY A 756 13.56 38.07 29.78
CA GLY A 756 14.94 37.64 29.55
C GLY A 756 14.99 36.37 28.69
N THR A 757 15.45 35.28 29.29
CA THR A 757 15.49 33.94 28.71
C THR A 757 14.30 33.07 29.15
N ARG A 758 13.37 33.59 29.96
CA ARG A 758 12.20 32.84 30.43
C ARG A 758 10.97 33.17 29.60
N PHE A 759 10.22 32.15 29.22
CA PHE A 759 9.01 32.25 28.38
C PHE A 759 7.83 31.58 29.07
N THR A 760 6.67 32.23 29.10
CA THR A 760 5.44 31.68 29.65
C THR A 760 4.36 31.66 28.59
N GLY A 761 3.81 30.47 28.34
CA GLY A 761 2.70 30.26 27.41
C GLY A 761 1.37 30.20 28.16
N THR A 762 0.44 31.07 27.79
CA THR A 762 -0.92 31.10 28.36
C THR A 762 -1.96 31.12 27.25
N VAL A 763 -3.12 30.52 27.50
CA VAL A 763 -4.21 30.45 26.53
C VAL A 763 -5.54 30.84 27.15
N SER A 764 -6.42 31.40 26.33
CA SER A 764 -7.80 31.72 26.69
C SER A 764 -8.76 31.19 25.63
N THR A 765 -9.81 30.51 26.10
CA THR A 765 -10.82 29.87 25.26
C THR A 765 -12.20 30.54 25.38
N ASP A 766 -12.24 31.69 26.06
CA ASP A 766 -13.45 32.46 26.38
C ASP A 766 -13.29 33.95 25.99
N GLY A 767 -12.57 34.19 24.89
CA GLY A 767 -12.38 35.54 24.33
C GLY A 767 -11.35 36.41 25.06
N GLY A 768 -10.58 35.85 25.99
CA GLY A 768 -9.57 36.58 26.78
C GLY A 768 -10.03 36.91 28.20
N THR A 769 -11.18 36.36 28.65
CA THR A 769 -11.74 36.62 29.98
C THR A 769 -10.97 35.86 31.06
N THR A 770 -10.66 34.60 30.80
CA THR A 770 -9.80 33.77 31.67
C THR A 770 -8.60 33.26 30.90
N TRP A 771 -7.43 33.27 31.55
CA TRP A 771 -6.16 32.79 31.01
C TRP A 771 -5.68 31.59 31.83
N ARG A 772 -5.25 30.54 31.13
CA ARG A 772 -4.72 29.32 31.72
C ARG A 772 -3.28 29.13 31.30
N ASP A 773 -2.43 28.76 32.24
CA ASP A 773 -1.05 28.43 31.97
C ASP A 773 -0.95 27.10 31.22
N VAL A 774 -0.17 27.09 30.14
CA VAL A 774 0.25 25.87 29.44
C VAL A 774 1.60 25.40 29.98
N GLY A 775 2.49 26.35 30.27
CA GLY A 775 3.78 26.08 30.89
C GLY A 775 4.72 27.28 30.86
N THR A 776 5.89 27.08 31.46
CA THR A 776 7.02 28.02 31.44
C THR A 776 8.26 27.29 30.95
N ALA A 777 9.04 27.92 30.08
CA ALA A 777 10.29 27.43 29.52
C ALA A 777 11.43 28.40 29.85
N ASP A 778 12.59 27.85 30.19
CA ASP A 778 13.85 28.60 30.29
C ASP A 778 14.69 28.27 29.04
N LEU A 779 15.08 29.30 28.30
CA LEU A 779 15.69 29.21 26.98
C LEU A 779 17.00 30.01 26.93
N PRO A 780 18.12 29.43 27.43
CA PRO A 780 19.40 30.14 27.57
C PRO A 780 19.98 30.65 26.25
N SER A 781 19.62 30.01 25.14
CA SER A 781 20.06 30.35 23.78
C SER A 781 19.28 31.52 23.15
N ALA A 782 18.30 32.11 23.85
CA ALA A 782 17.53 33.25 23.35
C ALA A 782 18.38 34.52 23.18
N ALA A 783 18.48 35.04 21.96
CA ALA A 783 19.23 36.26 21.64
C ALA A 783 18.53 37.53 22.16
N SER A 784 19.26 38.65 22.23
CA SER A 784 18.73 39.95 22.73
C SER A 784 17.48 40.43 22.00
N THR A 785 17.36 40.07 20.72
CA THR A 785 16.16 40.25 19.90
C THR A 785 15.84 38.95 19.19
N GLN A 786 14.56 38.65 19.01
CA GLN A 786 14.08 37.46 18.31
C GLN A 786 13.02 37.80 17.29
N ASP A 787 12.92 36.96 16.27
CA ASP A 787 11.76 36.90 15.39
C ASP A 787 10.56 36.39 16.18
N VAL A 788 9.39 36.96 15.88
CA VAL A 788 8.13 36.59 16.52
C VAL A 788 7.00 36.56 15.50
N GLY A 789 6.15 35.55 15.57
CA GLY A 789 5.13 35.34 14.55
C GLY A 789 4.19 34.19 14.83
N VAL A 790 3.45 33.82 13.79
CA VAL A 790 2.58 32.64 13.76
C VAL A 790 3.13 31.58 12.82
N LEU A 791 2.92 30.30 13.15
CA LEU A 791 3.35 29.18 12.32
C LEU A 791 2.30 28.06 12.23
N CYS A 792 2.49 27.18 11.24
CA CYS A 792 1.68 26.00 11.00
C CYS A 792 2.54 24.82 10.49
N CYS A 793 2.25 23.62 10.99
CA CYS A 793 2.76 22.33 10.53
C CYS A 793 1.59 21.32 10.48
N ALA A 794 1.37 20.70 9.31
CA ALA A 794 0.22 19.80 9.10
C ALA A 794 0.43 18.39 9.66
N HIS A 795 1.65 18.01 10.02
CA HIS A 795 2.03 16.63 10.33
C HIS A 795 1.62 15.66 9.20
N ALA A 796 1.76 16.13 7.97
CA ALA A 796 1.38 15.45 6.74
C ALA A 796 2.13 16.06 5.55
N THR A 797 2.26 15.28 4.47
CA THR A 797 2.73 15.78 3.18
C THR A 797 1.68 16.66 2.48
N THR A 798 0.40 16.52 2.85
CA THR A 798 -0.69 17.38 2.40
C THR A 798 -0.76 18.63 3.29
N PRO A 799 -0.76 19.85 2.71
CA PRO A 799 -0.85 21.08 3.50
C PRO A 799 -2.15 21.19 4.31
N GLY A 800 -2.03 21.64 5.55
CA GLY A 800 -3.15 22.04 6.41
C GLY A 800 -3.21 23.56 6.55
N ARG A 801 -4.40 24.11 6.80
CA ARG A 801 -4.62 25.55 6.98
C ARG A 801 -4.71 25.92 8.46
N ALA A 802 -4.09 27.04 8.84
CA ALA A 802 -4.32 27.74 10.09
C ALA A 802 -4.69 29.20 9.83
N LEU A 803 -5.73 29.68 10.53
CA LEU A 803 -6.26 31.04 10.43
C LEU A 803 -6.02 31.78 11.73
N PHE A 804 -5.45 32.97 11.62
CA PHE A 804 -5.09 33.82 12.75
C PHE A 804 -5.72 35.21 12.61
N ASP A 805 -5.96 35.86 13.73
CA ASP A 805 -6.47 37.23 13.77
C ASP A 805 -5.83 38.03 14.91
N GLY A 806 -5.49 39.28 14.60
CA GLY A 806 -5.02 40.25 15.60
C GLY A 806 -3.67 39.91 16.23
N LEU A 807 -2.66 39.51 15.44
CA LEU A 807 -1.29 39.36 15.95
C LEU A 807 -0.78 40.72 16.48
N THR A 808 -0.41 40.75 17.76
CA THR A 808 0.16 41.93 18.43
C THR A 808 1.45 41.57 19.14
N ILE A 809 2.41 42.49 19.13
CA ILE A 809 3.71 42.35 19.78
C ILE A 809 3.93 43.64 20.59
N THR A 810 4.11 43.50 21.90
CA THR A 810 4.25 44.63 22.84
C THR A 810 5.45 44.48 23.75
#